data_AF-A0A5C5TZ81-F1
#
_entry.id   AF-A0A5C5TZ81-F1
#
_cell.length_a   1.000
_cell.length_b   1.000
_cell.length_c   1.000
_cell.angle_alpha   90.00
_cell.angle_beta   90.00
_cell.angle_gamma   90.00
#
_symmetry.space_group_name_H-M   'P 1'
#
loop_
_entity.id
_entity.type
_entity.pdbx_description
1 polymer ?
#
loop_
_entity_poly.entity_id
_entity_poly.type
_entity_poly.pdbx_seq_one_letter_code
_entity_poly.pdbx_strand_id
1 'polypeptide(L)'
;MIHSALSSRRAGLRAGTCLAATLFLAACGAGLQPPQADAGQVEEDEALAASALVAVAGAPRAMAAAAPKAVTVQNPILFVTQVPLAGDPFGSRVSSFANHFPDIKAVPRGGDLMIRYPDGTLRNLTREAGYGMDGQQGANAIAVREPTVHWSGSKAVFSMVVGAPERQHGADNAKWQLYEVTGLGRGETARITKVPRQPTGYNNISPVYASDDRILFTSDRPRNGQAHLYPQLDEYESTETVTGIFSLDPSSGELRVLNHSPSGAFSPTIDSHGRVVFTRWDHLQRDQQNYSAFRPVTYANEASNAPRLANNDESFPEPRERSSTDAYGQVNGFTYNLFTPWQMNQDGTDELSLNHIGRHELSFNYLPRTFTGDGALADTVNASLIANRTEIDIDSGLFNLREDPRNPGIFYAVHANEFGEGASGRIVRVTGAPTLTADQMTITPVSAGSGRFRNPLPLSSGHFVAAYTPSARFQSGIELRLHQLQTDASGRLAAGDPLTPGIRKSVSWWDPASRRTYDGLLWELEPVEVVARPRPPAPTAQLDAPERAVLAEELVNEAALRQWMKARGLALVVVRNQTSRDRADRQQPFNLQVPGGVKTTNGNGRLYSISHFQVFQGNQVRAYDNFRRGRRVLAQPMSVQGNPANPGGPAGSVAIARDGSSAAFVPASQALTWQTTDPDGEAVVRERVWVTMQPGEIRTCTGCHGENTYNQAGAAASRNKPEALRALLRHWKQDDAGGGSVPRRRNGSSPLSPGT
;
A
#
# COMPACT_ATOMS: atom_id res chain seq x y z
N MET A 1 11.59 23.89 2.82
CA MET A 1 12.73 24.37 1.99
C MET A 1 13.91 23.40 2.14
N ILE A 2 13.70 22.08 1.94
CA ILE A 2 14.72 21.03 2.09
C ILE A 2 14.44 19.93 1.06
N HIS A 3 14.60 20.23 -0.24
CA HIS A 3 14.32 19.29 -1.34
C HIS A 3 15.49 19.12 -2.33
N SER A 4 16.67 19.68 -2.05
CA SER A 4 17.89 19.49 -2.88
C SER A 4 19.08 18.87 -2.14
N ALA A 5 18.98 18.63 -0.83
CA ALA A 5 20.12 18.27 0.02
C ALA A 5 20.38 16.76 0.19
N LEU A 6 19.44 15.89 -0.18
CA LEU A 6 19.50 14.44 0.09
C LEU A 6 19.82 13.58 -1.14
N SER A 7 19.57 14.08 -2.36
CA SER A 7 19.82 13.34 -3.61
C SER A 7 21.31 13.04 -3.86
N SER A 8 22.22 13.90 -3.40
CA SER A 8 23.65 13.83 -3.71
C SER A 8 24.45 12.73 -2.99
N ARG A 9 23.89 12.05 -1.97
CA ARG A 9 24.67 11.11 -1.13
C ARG A 9 24.64 9.63 -1.54
N ARG A 10 23.74 9.19 -2.44
CA ARG A 10 23.67 7.77 -2.88
C ARG A 10 24.57 7.41 -4.08
N ALA A 11 25.28 8.37 -4.68
CA ALA A 11 26.14 8.11 -5.84
C ALA A 11 27.54 7.54 -5.52
N GLY A 12 27.97 7.54 -4.26
CA GLY A 12 29.38 7.32 -3.88
C GLY A 12 29.80 5.90 -3.46
N LEU A 13 28.88 4.95 -3.28
CA LEU A 13 29.18 3.63 -2.69
C LEU A 13 28.95 2.44 -3.64
N ARG A 14 29.65 2.43 -4.78
CA ARG A 14 29.87 1.22 -5.61
C ARG A 14 31.27 1.19 -6.22
N ALA A 15 32.30 1.11 -5.38
CA ALA A 15 33.69 0.90 -5.81
C ALA A 15 34.51 0.06 -4.80
N GLY A 16 34.86 -1.17 -5.21
CA GLY A 16 36.08 -1.87 -4.79
C GLY A 16 36.19 -2.42 -3.35
N THR A 17 35.94 -3.72 -3.18
CA THR A 17 36.63 -4.58 -2.18
C THR A 17 36.90 -5.97 -2.73
N CYS A 18 37.87 -6.07 -3.65
CA CYS A 18 38.67 -7.28 -3.84
C CYS A 18 40.09 -6.94 -3.39
N LEU A 19 40.55 -7.55 -2.28
CA LEU A 19 41.92 -7.39 -1.82
C LEU A 19 42.48 -8.75 -1.39
N ALA A 20 43.65 -9.09 -1.94
CA ALA A 20 44.52 -10.15 -1.47
C ALA A 20 45.94 -9.58 -1.30
N ALA A 21 46.79 -10.30 -0.58
CA ALA A 21 48.14 -9.88 -0.16
C ALA A 21 49.05 -9.44 -1.35
N THR A 22 50.16 -8.70 -1.17
CA THR A 22 51.16 -8.83 -0.08
C THR A 22 52.03 -7.56 0.10
N LEU A 23 52.87 -7.54 1.14
CA LEU A 23 53.93 -6.56 1.50
C LEU A 23 54.83 -6.16 0.30
N PHE A 24 55.49 -4.98 0.23
CA PHE A 24 56.56 -4.52 1.15
C PHE A 24 56.85 -2.98 1.13
N LEU A 25 57.86 -2.58 1.92
CA LEU A 25 58.30 -1.24 2.36
C LEU A 25 58.72 -0.16 1.32
N ALA A 26 58.76 1.09 1.84
CA ALA A 26 59.75 2.16 1.58
C ALA A 26 59.69 2.98 0.25
N ALA A 27 60.12 4.26 0.21
CA ALA A 27 60.33 5.27 1.28
C ALA A 27 60.53 6.69 0.67
N CYS A 28 60.33 7.74 1.50
CA CYS A 28 60.75 9.15 1.32
C CYS A 28 60.14 9.94 0.12
N GLY A 29 59.99 11.27 0.21
CA GLY A 29 60.15 12.15 1.38
C GLY A 29 60.26 13.64 1.01
N ALA A 30 59.76 14.52 1.89
CA ALA A 30 59.80 15.99 1.84
C ALA A 30 59.09 16.69 0.64
N GLY A 31 58.62 17.95 0.77
CA GLY A 31 58.44 18.73 2.00
C GLY A 31 58.34 20.25 1.80
N LEU A 32 57.23 20.85 2.26
CA LEU A 32 57.09 22.23 2.79
C LEU A 32 57.39 23.44 1.87
N GLN A 33 56.32 23.92 1.23
CA GLN A 33 55.72 25.27 1.32
C GLN A 33 56.26 26.31 2.36
N PRO A 34 55.89 27.61 2.27
CA PRO A 34 55.13 28.34 1.22
C PRO A 34 55.99 29.49 0.60
N PRO A 35 55.76 30.84 0.61
CA PRO A 35 54.68 31.71 1.12
C PRO A 35 53.70 32.25 0.03
N GLN A 36 53.23 33.51 0.16
CA GLN A 36 52.09 34.16 -0.53
C GLN A 36 52.48 35.36 -1.43
N ALA A 37 51.48 35.90 -2.16
CA ALA A 37 51.26 37.33 -2.52
C ALA A 37 51.34 37.79 -4.01
N ASP A 38 50.29 37.46 -4.77
CA ASP A 38 49.38 38.36 -5.54
C ASP A 38 49.84 39.32 -6.69
N ALA A 39 48.92 39.50 -7.66
CA ALA A 39 48.78 40.51 -8.74
C ALA A 39 49.91 40.73 -9.79
N GLY A 40 49.57 40.94 -11.10
CA GLY A 40 50.61 41.35 -12.07
C GLY A 40 50.39 41.63 -13.58
N GLN A 41 49.29 41.23 -14.26
CA GLN A 41 48.95 41.60 -15.68
C GLN A 41 49.90 41.19 -16.85
N VAL A 42 49.50 41.59 -18.07
CA VAL A 42 50.14 41.50 -19.43
C VAL A 42 50.08 40.06 -20.03
N GLU A 43 49.34 39.73 -21.10
CA GLU A 43 49.31 40.21 -22.52
C GLU A 43 50.62 39.83 -23.28
N GLU A 44 50.66 39.45 -24.56
CA GLU A 44 49.72 39.25 -25.69
C GLU A 44 50.10 37.90 -26.37
N ASP A 45 49.17 37.03 -26.75
CA ASP A 45 48.38 36.95 -28.00
C ASP A 45 49.10 36.27 -29.20
N GLU A 46 48.43 35.29 -29.80
CA GLU A 46 48.70 34.81 -31.17
C GLU A 46 47.42 34.17 -31.75
N ALA A 47 46.70 34.93 -32.58
CA ALA A 47 45.39 34.52 -33.13
C ALA A 47 45.49 33.98 -34.57
N LEU A 48 44.70 32.94 -34.89
CA LEU A 48 44.46 32.53 -36.27
C LEU A 48 42.96 32.21 -36.52
N ALA A 49 42.40 32.89 -37.51
CA ALA A 49 40.97 33.13 -37.68
C ALA A 49 40.11 31.89 -37.99
N ALA A 50 38.85 31.95 -37.53
CA ALA A 50 37.75 31.13 -38.04
C ALA A 50 36.72 32.05 -38.75
N SER A 51 36.52 31.85 -40.06
CA SER A 51 35.62 32.68 -40.87
C SER A 51 34.14 32.38 -40.60
N ALA A 52 33.33 33.42 -40.42
CA ALA A 52 31.89 33.29 -40.22
C ALA A 52 31.14 33.02 -41.54
N LEU A 53 30.25 32.02 -41.54
CA LEU A 53 29.20 31.88 -42.55
C LEU A 53 27.85 32.32 -41.96
N VAL A 54 27.24 33.33 -42.56
CA VAL A 54 25.88 33.77 -42.22
C VAL A 54 24.88 32.84 -42.92
N ALA A 55 24.27 31.94 -42.16
CA ALA A 55 23.19 31.08 -42.65
C ALA A 55 21.87 31.87 -42.74
N VAL A 56 21.34 32.06 -43.96
CA VAL A 56 20.04 32.70 -44.16
C VAL A 56 18.93 31.74 -43.71
N ALA A 57 18.19 32.12 -42.67
CA ALA A 57 17.10 31.31 -42.12
C ALA A 57 15.89 31.27 -43.07
N GLY A 58 15.75 30.17 -43.81
CA GLY A 58 14.53 29.87 -44.55
C GLY A 58 13.36 29.62 -43.60
N ALA A 59 12.18 30.17 -43.91
CA ALA A 59 10.98 29.97 -43.11
C ALA A 59 10.63 28.46 -43.00
N PRO A 60 10.20 27.97 -41.81
CA PRO A 60 9.93 26.55 -41.62
C PRO A 60 8.78 26.11 -42.51
N ARG A 61 9.06 25.22 -43.47
CA ARG A 61 8.02 24.47 -44.18
C ARG A 61 7.23 23.68 -43.15
N ALA A 62 5.98 24.05 -42.94
CA ALA A 62 5.03 23.23 -42.21
C ALA A 62 4.86 21.90 -42.99
N MET A 63 5.54 20.85 -42.53
CA MET A 63 5.15 19.50 -42.93
C MET A 63 3.72 19.29 -42.41
N ALA A 64 2.78 19.04 -43.31
CA ALA A 64 1.44 18.66 -42.93
C ALA A 64 1.56 17.40 -42.06
N ALA A 65 1.19 17.51 -40.78
CA ALA A 65 1.14 16.37 -39.90
C ALA A 65 0.19 15.34 -40.53
N ALA A 66 0.70 14.14 -40.80
CA ALA A 66 -0.15 13.06 -41.30
C ALA A 66 -1.30 12.87 -40.31
N ALA A 67 -2.55 12.95 -40.80
CA ALA A 67 -3.72 12.85 -39.93
C ALA A 67 -3.60 11.54 -39.11
N PRO A 68 -3.69 11.60 -37.77
CA PRO A 68 -3.47 10.43 -36.94
C PRO A 68 -4.44 9.34 -37.35
N LYS A 69 -3.90 8.15 -37.63
CA LYS A 69 -4.67 6.99 -38.08
C LYS A 69 -5.82 6.76 -37.10
N ALA A 70 -7.05 6.62 -37.61
CA ALA A 70 -8.24 6.57 -36.76
C ALA A 70 -8.19 5.37 -35.80
N VAL A 71 -7.82 5.63 -34.54
CA VAL A 71 -7.65 4.59 -33.52
C VAL A 71 -9.02 4.19 -32.98
N THR A 72 -9.50 3.00 -33.34
CA THR A 72 -10.86 2.54 -33.02
C THR A 72 -10.89 1.78 -31.70
N VAL A 73 -11.46 2.42 -30.67
CA VAL A 73 -11.89 1.75 -29.43
C VAL A 73 -13.35 1.34 -29.57
N GLN A 74 -13.76 0.18 -29.05
CA GLN A 74 -15.14 -0.32 -29.21
C GLN A 74 -16.14 0.46 -28.36
N ASN A 75 -15.78 0.76 -27.11
CA ASN A 75 -16.58 1.56 -26.17
C ASN A 75 -15.90 2.91 -25.90
N PRO A 76 -16.61 3.92 -25.39
CA PRO A 76 -15.98 5.19 -25.02
C PRO A 76 -14.97 5.00 -23.88
N ILE A 77 -13.89 5.78 -23.91
CA ILE A 77 -12.87 5.81 -22.85
C ILE A 77 -13.01 7.11 -22.07
N LEU A 78 -13.25 7.01 -20.77
CA LEU A 78 -13.24 8.11 -19.81
C LEU A 78 -11.85 8.16 -19.15
N PHE A 79 -11.25 9.32 -19.07
CA PHE A 79 -9.89 9.51 -18.54
C PHE A 79 -9.72 10.93 -17.98
N VAL A 80 -8.60 11.19 -17.32
CA VAL A 80 -8.29 12.52 -16.76
C VAL A 80 -7.09 13.13 -17.46
N THR A 81 -7.03 14.46 -17.48
CA THR A 81 -5.82 15.18 -17.85
C THR A 81 -5.11 15.79 -16.63
N GLN A 82 -3.82 16.11 -16.78
CA GLN A 82 -3.02 16.75 -15.75
C GLN A 82 -1.96 17.69 -16.37
N VAL A 83 -1.76 18.86 -15.77
CA VAL A 83 -0.61 19.73 -16.08
C VAL A 83 0.67 18.99 -15.68
N PRO A 84 1.61 18.73 -16.60
CA PRO A 84 2.85 17.99 -16.34
C PRO A 84 3.68 18.55 -15.18
N LEU A 85 4.32 17.65 -14.45
CA LEU A 85 5.28 17.97 -13.40
C LEU A 85 6.72 17.87 -13.92
N ALA A 86 7.65 18.49 -13.19
CA ALA A 86 9.09 18.41 -13.47
C ALA A 86 9.68 17.06 -13.01
N GLY A 87 9.20 15.95 -13.58
CA GLY A 87 9.43 14.59 -13.09
C GLY A 87 8.50 14.23 -11.93
N ASP A 88 8.93 13.30 -11.09
CA ASP A 88 8.23 12.88 -9.86
C ASP A 88 8.95 13.47 -8.64
N PRO A 89 8.45 14.57 -8.05
CA PRO A 89 9.12 15.29 -6.97
C PRO A 89 8.94 14.67 -5.58
N PHE A 90 8.37 13.44 -5.48
CA PHE A 90 7.83 12.82 -4.27
C PHE A 90 6.58 13.54 -3.72
N GLY A 91 5.59 12.77 -3.23
CA GLY A 91 4.31 13.31 -2.73
C GLY A 91 3.43 14.01 -3.77
N SER A 92 3.68 13.80 -5.07
CA SER A 92 2.84 14.32 -6.15
C SER A 92 1.69 13.37 -6.48
N ARG A 93 0.66 13.84 -7.18
CA ARG A 93 -0.48 12.97 -7.57
C ARG A 93 -0.13 11.77 -8.47
N VAL A 94 1.07 11.71 -9.04
CA VAL A 94 1.56 10.57 -9.83
C VAL A 94 2.51 9.67 -9.06
N SER A 95 3.04 10.10 -7.91
CA SER A 95 3.94 9.32 -7.06
C SER A 95 3.25 8.04 -6.55
N SER A 96 4.05 7.03 -6.20
CA SER A 96 3.59 5.80 -5.52
C SER A 96 2.88 6.09 -4.19
N PHE A 97 3.52 6.93 -3.37
CA PHE A 97 3.17 7.28 -1.99
C PHE A 97 2.95 8.79 -1.83
N ALA A 98 2.29 9.19 -0.74
CA ALA A 98 1.91 10.58 -0.42
C ALA A 98 1.10 11.30 -1.53
N ASN A 99 0.62 10.57 -2.54
CA ASN A 99 0.01 11.14 -3.75
C ASN A 99 -1.35 11.82 -3.54
N HIS A 100 -1.85 11.91 -2.31
CA HIS A 100 -3.13 12.53 -1.95
C HIS A 100 -3.00 14.03 -1.65
N PHE A 101 -1.80 14.63 -1.72
CA PHE A 101 -1.63 16.05 -1.43
C PHE A 101 -2.46 16.93 -2.39
N PRO A 102 -3.21 17.92 -1.88
CA PRO A 102 -4.05 18.79 -2.69
C PRO A 102 -3.36 20.10 -3.08
N ASP A 103 -2.13 20.37 -2.62
CA ASP A 103 -1.49 21.67 -2.83
C ASP A 103 -1.07 21.90 -4.28
N ILE A 104 -0.97 23.18 -4.66
CA ILE A 104 -0.67 23.63 -6.02
C ILE A 104 0.70 23.18 -6.58
N LYS A 105 1.62 22.66 -5.77
CA LYS A 105 2.89 22.07 -6.24
C LYS A 105 2.79 20.56 -6.45
N ALA A 106 2.14 19.83 -5.54
CA ALA A 106 1.88 18.40 -5.68
C ALA A 106 0.90 18.09 -6.83
N VAL A 107 -0.04 19.02 -7.09
CA VAL A 107 -1.00 18.95 -8.19
C VAL A 107 -1.36 20.35 -8.72
N PRO A 108 -0.60 20.88 -9.70
CA PRO A 108 -0.97 22.09 -10.43
C PRO A 108 -2.35 21.93 -11.09
N ARG A 109 -3.19 22.96 -10.98
CA ARG A 109 -4.54 22.96 -11.58
C ARG A 109 -4.50 23.15 -13.10
N GLY A 110 -5.52 22.65 -13.77
CA GLY A 110 -5.70 22.65 -15.22
C GLY A 110 -6.12 21.28 -15.77
N GLY A 111 -6.06 20.21 -14.96
CA GLY A 111 -6.49 18.86 -15.34
C GLY A 111 -8.00 18.67 -15.30
N ASP A 112 -8.57 18.12 -16.37
CA ASP A 112 -10.02 17.98 -16.62
C ASP A 112 -10.46 16.50 -16.64
N LEU A 113 -11.78 16.25 -16.62
CA LEU A 113 -12.38 14.95 -16.91
C LEU A 113 -12.79 14.86 -18.39
N MET A 114 -12.25 13.88 -19.11
CA MET A 114 -12.36 13.77 -20.57
C MET A 114 -13.00 12.44 -20.99
N ILE A 115 -13.87 12.45 -22.00
CA ILE A 115 -14.39 11.21 -22.61
C ILE A 115 -14.19 11.22 -24.13
N ARG A 116 -13.66 10.11 -24.66
CA ARG A 116 -13.43 9.89 -26.09
C ARG A 116 -14.32 8.76 -26.60
N TYR A 117 -15.01 8.97 -27.71
CA TYR A 117 -15.87 7.98 -28.36
C TYR A 117 -15.10 7.10 -29.36
N PRO A 118 -15.70 5.98 -29.84
CA PRO A 118 -15.11 5.11 -30.85
C PRO A 118 -14.57 5.83 -32.09
N ASP A 119 -15.31 6.80 -32.62
CA ASP A 119 -14.98 7.57 -33.83
C ASP A 119 -13.90 8.66 -33.64
N GLY A 120 -13.31 8.79 -32.45
CA GLY A 120 -12.31 9.80 -32.14
C GLY A 120 -12.85 11.11 -31.55
N THR A 121 -14.17 11.32 -31.53
CA THR A 121 -14.77 12.53 -30.93
C THR A 121 -14.45 12.61 -29.44
N LEU A 122 -14.12 13.81 -28.96
CA LEU A 122 -13.67 14.08 -27.59
C LEU A 122 -14.59 15.12 -26.92
N ARG A 123 -14.94 14.90 -25.65
CA ARG A 123 -15.72 15.81 -24.78
C ARG A 123 -14.95 16.12 -23.49
N ASN A 124 -15.13 17.33 -22.97
CA ASN A 124 -14.56 17.79 -21.69
C ASN A 124 -15.71 17.94 -20.68
N LEU A 125 -15.94 16.88 -19.90
CA LEU A 125 -17.12 16.74 -19.05
C LEU A 125 -17.10 17.72 -17.88
N THR A 126 -15.92 18.09 -17.37
CA THR A 126 -15.79 19.15 -16.36
C THR A 126 -16.17 20.51 -16.92
N ARG A 127 -15.66 20.88 -18.10
CA ARG A 127 -15.94 22.18 -18.73
C ARG A 127 -17.41 22.31 -19.16
N GLU A 128 -18.02 21.23 -19.64
CA GLU A 128 -19.46 21.16 -19.90
C GLU A 128 -20.31 21.37 -18.64
N ALA A 129 -19.87 20.82 -17.50
CA ALA A 129 -20.55 20.97 -16.22
C ALA A 129 -20.14 22.25 -15.44
N GLY A 130 -19.43 23.20 -16.08
CA GLY A 130 -19.07 24.49 -15.49
C GLY A 130 -17.83 24.49 -14.58
N TYR A 131 -17.04 23.41 -14.58
CA TYR A 131 -15.80 23.29 -13.80
C TYR A 131 -14.54 23.48 -14.66
N GLY A 132 -13.50 24.08 -14.08
CA GLY A 132 -12.20 24.28 -14.72
C GLY A 132 -12.10 25.57 -15.53
N MET A 133 -10.86 26.01 -15.76
CA MET A 133 -10.57 27.28 -16.42
C MET A 133 -9.20 27.27 -17.10
N ASP A 134 -9.08 28.08 -18.15
CA ASP A 134 -7.82 28.42 -18.82
C ASP A 134 -7.21 29.70 -18.18
N GLY A 135 -5.96 30.02 -18.50
CA GLY A 135 -5.31 31.25 -18.02
C GLY A 135 -5.00 31.23 -16.51
N GLN A 136 -5.13 32.39 -15.86
CA GLN A 136 -4.81 32.57 -14.44
C GLN A 136 -5.77 31.79 -13.54
N GLN A 137 -5.29 30.71 -12.95
CA GLN A 137 -6.02 29.85 -12.03
C GLN A 137 -6.39 30.62 -10.75
N GLY A 138 -7.61 30.36 -10.25
CA GLY A 138 -8.19 30.91 -9.01
C GLY A 138 -9.34 30.02 -8.51
N ALA A 139 -10.43 30.59 -8.00
CA ALA A 139 -11.57 29.83 -7.46
C ALA A 139 -12.11 28.67 -8.35
N ASN A 140 -12.21 28.87 -9.68
CA ASN A 140 -12.75 27.85 -10.62
C ASN A 140 -11.70 26.85 -11.13
N ALA A 141 -10.45 26.94 -10.68
CA ALA A 141 -9.37 26.05 -11.08
C ALA A 141 -9.57 24.63 -10.51
N ILE A 142 -9.24 23.59 -11.27
CA ILE A 142 -9.45 22.19 -10.85
C ILE A 142 -8.27 21.28 -11.16
N ALA A 143 -8.22 20.12 -10.49
CA ALA A 143 -7.55 18.94 -11.02
C ALA A 143 -8.40 17.69 -10.69
N VAL A 144 -8.37 16.69 -11.57
CA VAL A 144 -9.25 15.50 -11.54
C VAL A 144 -8.42 14.21 -11.54
N ARG A 145 -8.85 13.20 -10.76
CA ARG A 145 -8.19 11.89 -10.68
C ARG A 145 -9.16 10.72 -10.53
N GLU A 146 -8.66 9.55 -10.94
CA GLU A 146 -9.18 8.20 -10.67
C GLU A 146 -10.71 8.05 -10.85
N PRO A 147 -11.20 8.19 -12.10
CA PRO A 147 -12.59 7.89 -12.42
C PRO A 147 -12.85 6.38 -12.38
N THR A 148 -14.01 6.01 -11.84
CA THR A 148 -14.55 4.64 -11.85
C THR A 148 -15.97 4.66 -12.40
N VAL A 149 -16.20 3.91 -13.49
CA VAL A 149 -17.51 3.76 -14.14
C VAL A 149 -18.39 2.80 -13.32
N HIS A 150 -19.61 3.24 -13.01
CA HIS A 150 -20.64 2.46 -12.32
C HIS A 150 -21.07 1.24 -13.14
N TRP A 151 -21.59 0.22 -12.49
CA TRP A 151 -22.02 -1.04 -13.11
C TRP A 151 -23.02 -0.86 -14.27
N SER A 152 -23.86 0.19 -14.23
CA SER A 152 -24.78 0.53 -15.34
C SER A 152 -24.14 1.14 -16.58
N GLY A 153 -22.85 1.52 -16.55
CA GLY A 153 -22.17 2.28 -17.61
C GLY A 153 -22.60 3.76 -17.75
N SER A 154 -23.73 4.16 -17.14
CA SER A 154 -24.36 5.49 -17.34
C SER A 154 -23.86 6.62 -16.42
N LYS A 155 -23.05 6.30 -15.40
CA LYS A 155 -22.43 7.27 -14.50
C LYS A 155 -21.01 6.84 -14.08
N ALA A 156 -20.21 7.80 -13.61
CA ALA A 156 -18.89 7.51 -13.02
C ALA A 156 -18.67 8.33 -11.75
N VAL A 157 -17.93 7.80 -10.77
CA VAL A 157 -17.44 8.54 -9.59
C VAL A 157 -15.96 8.84 -9.80
N PHE A 158 -15.49 9.99 -9.31
CA PHE A 158 -14.10 10.44 -9.43
C PHE A 158 -13.76 11.40 -8.29
N SER A 159 -12.48 11.72 -8.10
CA SER A 159 -12.06 12.76 -7.16
C SER A 159 -11.60 14.02 -7.88
N MET A 160 -11.98 15.17 -7.35
CA MET A 160 -11.60 16.48 -7.85
C MET A 160 -11.22 17.41 -6.70
N VAL A 161 -10.17 18.20 -6.92
CA VAL A 161 -9.81 19.35 -6.10
C VAL A 161 -10.25 20.62 -6.84
N VAL A 162 -10.80 21.60 -6.11
CA VAL A 162 -11.32 22.87 -6.66
C VAL A 162 -10.67 24.04 -5.92
N GLY A 163 -10.31 25.09 -6.66
CA GLY A 163 -9.60 26.27 -6.18
C GLY A 163 -8.08 26.19 -6.35
N ALA A 164 -7.47 27.36 -6.54
CA ALA A 164 -6.02 27.59 -6.53
C ALA A 164 -5.71 28.94 -5.84
N PRO A 165 -4.50 29.16 -5.31
CA PRO A 165 -4.10 30.45 -4.73
C PRO A 165 -4.17 31.59 -5.75
N GLU A 166 -5.01 32.59 -5.48
CA GLU A 166 -5.29 33.72 -6.38
C GLU A 166 -4.18 34.79 -6.39
N ARG A 167 -3.30 34.75 -5.38
CA ARG A 167 -2.13 35.64 -5.24
C ARG A 167 -0.92 34.89 -4.67
N GLN A 168 0.27 35.46 -4.83
CA GLN A 168 1.49 35.00 -4.16
C GLN A 168 1.27 34.96 -2.63
N HIS A 169 1.80 33.91 -2.00
CA HIS A 169 1.58 33.60 -0.58
C HIS A 169 0.08 33.58 -0.17
N GLY A 170 -0.82 33.26 -1.11
CA GLY A 170 -2.20 32.89 -0.79
C GLY A 170 -2.25 31.52 -0.10
N ALA A 171 -3.26 31.31 0.75
CA ALA A 171 -3.48 30.01 1.37
C ALA A 171 -4.02 29.00 0.33
N ASP A 172 -3.47 27.79 0.31
CA ASP A 172 -4.06 26.66 -0.41
C ASP A 172 -4.73 25.73 0.61
N ASN A 173 -6.02 25.99 0.85
CA ASN A 173 -6.86 25.19 1.76
C ASN A 173 -7.67 24.12 1.01
N ALA A 174 -7.31 23.82 -0.24
CA ALA A 174 -8.07 22.91 -1.07
C ALA A 174 -8.01 21.47 -0.54
N LYS A 175 -9.03 20.67 -0.84
CA LYS A 175 -9.12 19.25 -0.51
C LYS A 175 -9.62 18.47 -1.71
N TRP A 176 -9.07 17.26 -1.90
CA TRP A 176 -9.68 16.28 -2.79
C TRP A 176 -11.03 15.85 -2.24
N GLN A 177 -12.06 15.86 -3.08
CA GLN A 177 -13.42 15.49 -2.72
C GLN A 177 -14.02 14.62 -3.83
N LEU A 178 -14.97 13.77 -3.47
CA LEU A 178 -15.65 12.85 -4.38
C LEU A 178 -16.78 13.55 -5.14
N TYR A 179 -16.89 13.27 -6.43
CA TYR A 179 -17.95 13.76 -7.32
C TYR A 179 -18.45 12.62 -8.22
N GLU A 180 -19.72 12.67 -8.60
CA GLU A 180 -20.30 11.81 -9.64
C GLU A 180 -20.56 12.60 -10.92
N VAL A 181 -20.40 11.97 -12.07
CA VAL A 181 -20.76 12.49 -13.40
C VAL A 181 -21.83 11.61 -14.05
N THR A 182 -22.82 12.25 -14.67
CA THR A 182 -23.82 11.67 -15.58
C THR A 182 -23.79 12.43 -16.92
N GLY A 183 -24.48 11.92 -17.94
CA GLY A 183 -24.48 12.54 -19.28
C GLY A 183 -23.34 12.04 -20.18
N LEU A 184 -22.95 10.78 -20.06
CA LEU A 184 -21.82 10.16 -20.76
C LEU A 184 -22.12 9.74 -22.21
N GLY A 185 -23.40 9.60 -22.57
CA GLY A 185 -23.85 9.24 -23.92
C GLY A 185 -23.59 10.35 -24.96
N ARG A 186 -23.73 10.02 -26.24
CA ARG A 186 -23.55 11.00 -27.32
C ARG A 186 -24.76 11.92 -27.40
N GLY A 187 -24.53 13.24 -27.44
CA GLY A 187 -25.59 14.25 -27.43
C GLY A 187 -26.19 14.53 -26.04
N GLU A 188 -25.79 13.78 -25.01
CA GLU A 188 -26.14 14.10 -23.62
C GLU A 188 -25.29 15.28 -23.10
N THR A 189 -25.83 16.06 -22.16
CA THR A 189 -25.09 17.11 -21.46
C THR A 189 -24.47 16.56 -20.18
N ALA A 190 -23.17 16.78 -19.96
CA ALA A 190 -22.52 16.38 -18.71
C ALA A 190 -23.15 17.07 -17.50
N ARG A 191 -23.38 16.32 -16.42
CA ARG A 191 -23.78 16.88 -15.11
C ARG A 191 -22.89 16.28 -14.03
N ILE A 192 -22.20 17.15 -13.31
CA ILE A 192 -21.30 16.79 -12.20
C ILE A 192 -21.95 17.24 -10.88
N THR A 193 -22.01 16.33 -9.91
CA THR A 193 -22.55 16.59 -8.57
C THR A 193 -21.58 16.09 -7.51
N LYS A 194 -21.30 16.90 -6.49
CA LYS A 194 -20.47 16.50 -5.35
C LYS A 194 -21.20 15.42 -4.54
N VAL A 195 -20.51 14.32 -4.20
CA VAL A 195 -21.08 13.23 -3.39
C VAL A 195 -21.50 13.77 -2.02
N PRO A 196 -22.77 13.59 -1.59
CA PRO A 196 -23.24 14.10 -0.31
C PRO A 196 -22.64 13.32 0.87
N ARG A 197 -22.59 13.96 2.05
CA ARG A 197 -22.19 13.35 3.35
C ARG A 197 -20.78 12.76 3.44
N GLN A 198 -19.93 12.92 2.41
CA GLN A 198 -18.50 12.64 2.51
C GLN A 198 -17.77 13.53 3.55
N PRO A 199 -16.64 13.09 4.13
CA PRO A 199 -15.84 13.94 5.02
C PRO A 199 -15.27 15.17 4.29
N THR A 200 -15.57 16.38 4.77
CA THR A 200 -15.19 17.64 4.09
C THR A 200 -13.87 18.25 4.56
N GLY A 201 -13.43 17.97 5.79
CA GLY A 201 -12.16 18.46 6.34
C GLY A 201 -10.91 17.69 5.87
N TYR A 202 -11.11 16.67 5.04
CA TYR A 202 -10.13 15.63 4.70
C TYR A 202 -10.07 15.42 3.18
N ASN A 203 -8.96 14.89 2.69
CA ASN A 203 -8.82 14.48 1.30
C ASN A 203 -9.50 13.12 1.10
N ASN A 204 -10.34 13.02 0.06
CA ASN A 204 -11.01 11.79 -0.36
C ASN A 204 -10.61 11.49 -1.81
N ILE A 205 -9.91 10.37 -2.03
CA ILE A 205 -9.31 9.98 -3.32
C ILE A 205 -9.66 8.52 -3.70
N SER A 206 -9.30 8.12 -4.92
CA SER A 206 -9.46 6.76 -5.44
C SER A 206 -10.85 6.11 -5.25
N PRO A 207 -11.98 6.73 -5.65
CA PRO A 207 -13.30 6.19 -5.38
C PRO A 207 -13.71 5.05 -6.33
N VAL A 208 -14.43 4.07 -5.78
CA VAL A 208 -15.09 2.96 -6.51
C VAL A 208 -16.50 2.73 -5.97
N TYR A 209 -17.39 2.19 -6.82
CA TYR A 209 -18.71 1.73 -6.37
C TYR A 209 -18.60 0.28 -5.87
N ALA A 210 -19.19 -0.01 -4.71
CA ALA A 210 -19.48 -1.35 -4.25
C ALA A 210 -20.66 -1.98 -5.01
N SER A 211 -20.92 -3.27 -4.80
CA SER A 211 -22.07 -3.98 -5.37
C SER A 211 -23.42 -3.51 -4.80
N ASP A 212 -23.43 -2.92 -3.60
CA ASP A 212 -24.60 -2.33 -2.91
C ASP A 212 -24.74 -0.80 -3.12
N ASP A 213 -24.05 -0.25 -4.13
CA ASP A 213 -24.02 1.18 -4.49
C ASP A 213 -23.43 2.15 -3.44
N ARG A 214 -22.84 1.64 -2.36
CA ARG A 214 -21.90 2.41 -1.53
C ARG A 214 -20.70 2.85 -2.34
N ILE A 215 -20.05 3.93 -1.91
CA ILE A 215 -18.80 4.41 -2.47
C ILE A 215 -17.67 4.03 -1.50
N LEU A 216 -16.72 3.23 -1.98
CA LEU A 216 -15.47 2.94 -1.26
C LEU A 216 -14.39 3.89 -1.77
N PHE A 217 -13.54 4.42 -0.90
CA PHE A 217 -12.54 5.44 -1.26
C PHE A 217 -11.39 5.46 -0.25
N THR A 218 -10.24 6.03 -0.60
CA THR A 218 -9.12 6.23 0.34
C THR A 218 -9.10 7.66 0.87
N SER A 219 -8.69 7.85 2.13
CA SER A 219 -8.73 9.16 2.79
C SER A 219 -7.61 9.37 3.81
N ASP A 220 -7.19 10.61 4.00
CA ASP A 220 -6.27 11.05 5.07
C ASP A 220 -6.97 11.34 6.42
N ARG A 221 -8.30 11.13 6.49
CA ARG A 221 -9.08 11.18 7.75
C ARG A 221 -8.55 10.17 8.77
N PRO A 222 -8.19 10.56 10.01
CA PRO A 222 -7.83 9.62 11.07
C PRO A 222 -8.94 8.59 11.30
N ARG A 223 -8.58 7.34 11.59
CA ARG A 223 -9.50 6.18 11.66
C ARG A 223 -10.75 6.46 12.51
N ASN A 224 -10.53 7.00 13.71
CA ASN A 224 -11.54 7.33 14.73
C ASN A 224 -12.20 8.72 14.51
N GLY A 225 -11.77 9.49 13.50
CA GLY A 225 -12.26 10.83 13.19
C GLY A 225 -11.73 11.97 14.07
N GLN A 226 -10.83 11.69 15.02
CA GLN A 226 -10.32 12.69 15.96
C GLN A 226 -9.35 13.67 15.27
N ALA A 227 -9.79 14.92 15.09
CA ALA A 227 -9.05 15.92 14.32
C ALA A 227 -7.68 16.30 14.92
N HIS A 228 -7.44 16.09 16.22
CA HIS A 228 -6.13 16.36 16.84
C HIS A 228 -5.06 15.31 16.52
N LEU A 229 -5.44 14.18 15.92
CA LEU A 229 -4.51 13.18 15.39
C LEU A 229 -4.13 13.44 13.92
N TYR A 230 -4.86 14.33 13.23
CA TYR A 230 -4.60 14.64 11.83
C TYR A 230 -3.34 15.50 11.65
N PRO A 231 -2.49 15.23 10.64
CA PRO A 231 -2.47 14.06 9.74
C PRO A 231 -1.84 12.78 10.34
N GLN A 232 -2.19 11.62 9.79
CA GLN A 232 -1.41 10.39 10.02
C GLN A 232 -0.05 10.51 9.29
N LEU A 233 1.03 10.15 9.98
CA LEU A 233 2.38 10.08 9.41
C LEU A 233 2.79 8.61 9.14
N ASP A 234 3.48 8.37 8.03
CA ASP A 234 3.91 7.03 7.57
C ASP A 234 5.11 6.46 8.32
N GLU A 235 5.47 5.22 7.98
CA GLU A 235 6.51 4.45 8.68
C GLU A 235 7.94 4.61 8.13
N TYR A 236 8.11 5.25 6.97
CA TYR A 236 9.40 5.55 6.36
C TYR A 236 9.83 7.00 6.61
N GLU A 237 9.08 8.00 6.12
CA GLU A 237 9.56 9.40 6.04
C GLU A 237 8.84 10.37 6.99
N SER A 238 8.04 9.85 7.94
CA SER A 238 7.16 10.66 8.81
C SER A 238 6.40 11.73 8.02
N THR A 239 5.95 11.31 6.83
CA THR A 239 5.26 12.07 5.82
C THR A 239 3.78 11.72 5.87
N GLU A 240 2.98 12.73 5.57
CA GLU A 240 1.53 12.66 5.64
C GLU A 240 1.01 11.63 4.63
N THR A 241 0.12 10.72 5.05
CA THR A 241 -0.41 9.64 4.21
C THR A 241 -1.91 9.44 4.37
N VAL A 242 -2.52 8.71 3.42
CA VAL A 242 -3.89 8.22 3.58
C VAL A 242 -3.94 7.18 4.71
N THR A 243 -4.92 7.31 5.59
CA THR A 243 -5.12 6.40 6.74
C THR A 243 -5.60 5.02 6.29
N GLY A 244 -6.21 4.89 5.11
CA GLY A 244 -6.65 3.62 4.53
C GLY A 244 -7.93 3.77 3.71
N ILE A 245 -8.68 2.68 3.58
CA ILE A 245 -9.92 2.60 2.78
C ILE A 245 -11.14 2.77 3.69
N PHE A 246 -12.10 3.59 3.23
CA PHE A 246 -13.37 3.89 3.88
C PHE A 246 -14.55 3.46 2.97
N SER A 247 -15.70 3.18 3.59
CA SER A 247 -16.98 2.95 2.92
C SER A 247 -17.97 4.03 3.35
N LEU A 248 -18.59 4.71 2.38
CA LEU A 248 -19.68 5.66 2.58
C LEU A 248 -20.95 5.15 1.89
N ASP A 249 -22.05 5.12 2.62
CA ASP A 249 -23.40 5.12 2.03
C ASP A 249 -23.85 6.58 1.81
N PRO A 250 -23.97 7.08 0.55
CA PRO A 250 -24.40 8.44 0.29
C PRO A 250 -25.87 8.72 0.64
N SER A 251 -26.70 7.68 0.88
CA SER A 251 -28.13 7.76 1.16
C SER A 251 -28.47 7.89 2.65
N SER A 252 -27.67 7.30 3.55
CA SER A 252 -27.75 7.52 5.00
C SER A 252 -26.68 8.49 5.53
N GLY A 253 -25.45 8.42 5.00
CA GLY A 253 -24.26 9.04 5.59
C GLY A 253 -23.46 8.10 6.50
N GLU A 254 -23.80 6.81 6.56
CA GLU A 254 -23.02 5.80 7.28
C GLU A 254 -21.60 5.71 6.70
N LEU A 255 -20.60 5.97 7.55
CA LEU A 255 -19.18 5.95 7.20
C LEU A 255 -18.46 4.88 8.05
N ARG A 256 -17.84 3.90 7.39
CA ARG A 256 -17.01 2.85 8.02
C ARG A 256 -15.56 2.92 7.56
N VAL A 257 -14.63 2.56 8.44
CA VAL A 257 -13.25 2.18 8.07
C VAL A 257 -13.30 0.74 7.58
N LEU A 258 -12.81 0.47 6.37
CA LEU A 258 -12.61 -0.90 5.87
C LEU A 258 -11.16 -1.36 6.06
N ASN A 259 -10.20 -0.46 5.93
CA ASN A 259 -8.79 -0.74 6.16
C ASN A 259 -8.14 0.43 6.92
N HIS A 260 -7.27 0.11 7.88
CA HIS A 260 -6.33 1.07 8.48
C HIS A 260 -4.92 0.65 8.06
N SER A 261 -4.32 1.41 7.14
CA SER A 261 -2.94 1.19 6.67
C SER A 261 -2.04 2.32 7.18
N PRO A 262 -1.13 2.06 8.13
CA PRO A 262 -0.17 3.04 8.64
C PRO A 262 0.67 3.74 7.55
N SER A 263 1.10 2.99 6.53
CA SER A 263 1.87 3.51 5.38
C SER A 263 1.00 3.75 4.12
N GLY A 264 -0.32 3.64 4.23
CA GLY A 264 -1.28 3.98 3.17
C GLY A 264 -1.69 2.82 2.25
N ALA A 265 -2.76 3.05 1.49
CA ALA A 265 -3.38 2.13 0.54
C ALA A 265 -3.85 2.92 -0.69
N PHE A 266 -3.69 2.36 -1.89
CA PHE A 266 -3.68 3.13 -3.14
C PHE A 266 -4.48 2.46 -4.26
N SER A 267 -5.21 3.28 -5.01
CA SER A 267 -5.98 2.92 -6.21
C SER A 267 -6.78 1.60 -6.10
N PRO A 268 -7.66 1.45 -5.09
CA PRO A 268 -8.57 0.29 -5.01
C PRO A 268 -9.43 0.12 -6.26
N THR A 269 -9.76 -1.13 -6.52
CA THR A 269 -10.64 -1.62 -7.58
C THR A 269 -11.55 -2.71 -7.00
N ILE A 270 -12.58 -3.15 -7.73
CA ILE A 270 -13.33 -4.36 -7.39
C ILE A 270 -13.25 -5.32 -8.56
N ASP A 271 -12.86 -6.56 -8.29
CA ASP A 271 -12.71 -7.62 -9.29
C ASP A 271 -14.04 -8.38 -9.55
N SER A 272 -14.03 -9.22 -10.57
CA SER A 272 -15.15 -10.07 -10.97
C SER A 272 -15.63 -11.05 -9.89
N HIS A 273 -14.79 -11.34 -8.90
CA HIS A 273 -15.07 -12.19 -7.75
C HIS A 273 -15.59 -11.41 -6.53
N GLY A 274 -15.74 -10.08 -6.64
CA GLY A 274 -16.27 -9.23 -5.58
C GLY A 274 -15.24 -8.79 -4.54
N ARG A 275 -13.95 -9.03 -4.75
CA ARG A 275 -12.88 -8.58 -3.86
C ARG A 275 -12.54 -7.12 -4.16
N VAL A 276 -12.36 -6.32 -3.12
CA VAL A 276 -11.71 -5.00 -3.22
C VAL A 276 -10.22 -5.24 -3.32
N VAL A 277 -9.61 -4.96 -4.48
CA VAL A 277 -8.18 -5.22 -4.76
C VAL A 277 -7.44 -3.90 -4.93
N PHE A 278 -6.32 -3.73 -4.21
CA PHE A 278 -5.60 -2.45 -4.07
C PHE A 278 -4.07 -2.65 -3.94
N THR A 279 -3.28 -1.60 -4.15
CA THR A 279 -1.84 -1.61 -3.80
C THR A 279 -1.65 -1.07 -2.39
N ARG A 280 -0.79 -1.69 -1.57
CA ARG A 280 -0.45 -1.22 -0.22
C ARG A 280 1.07 -1.14 -0.06
N TRP A 281 1.55 -0.15 0.69
CA TRP A 281 2.98 -0.08 1.05
C TRP A 281 3.22 -0.99 2.25
N ASP A 282 4.11 -1.96 2.08
CA ASP A 282 4.56 -2.86 3.13
C ASP A 282 5.86 -2.32 3.74
N HIS A 283 5.70 -1.53 4.81
CA HIS A 283 6.76 -0.74 5.44
C HIS A 283 6.71 -0.80 6.99
N LEU A 284 6.23 -1.90 7.58
CA LEU A 284 6.17 -2.04 9.05
C LEU A 284 7.58 -2.20 9.65
N GLN A 285 8.18 -1.08 10.07
CA GLN A 285 9.48 -1.01 10.76
C GLN A 285 9.44 -0.03 11.95
N ARG A 286 10.42 -0.14 12.85
CA ARG A 286 10.66 0.86 13.91
C ARG A 286 10.99 2.22 13.31
N ASP A 287 10.72 3.29 14.05
CA ASP A 287 10.80 4.66 13.56
C ASP A 287 12.22 5.12 13.22
N GLN A 288 12.51 5.33 11.94
CA GLN A 288 13.80 5.86 11.50
C GLN A 288 13.99 7.36 11.79
N GLN A 289 12.94 8.08 12.18
CA GLN A 289 13.03 9.43 12.76
C GLN A 289 13.22 9.42 14.29
N ASN A 290 13.36 8.24 14.93
CA ASN A 290 13.56 8.14 16.38
C ASN A 290 15.01 8.44 16.82
N TYR A 291 15.50 9.63 16.47
CA TYR A 291 16.79 10.15 16.90
C TYR A 291 16.72 11.67 17.12
N SER A 292 17.71 12.21 17.83
CA SER A 292 17.63 13.53 18.48
C SER A 292 17.35 14.72 17.55
N ALA A 293 17.67 14.64 16.26
CA ALA A 293 17.45 15.73 15.30
C ALA A 293 15.96 16.04 15.05
N PHE A 294 15.10 15.02 14.99
CA PHE A 294 13.66 15.18 14.81
C PHE A 294 12.93 15.57 16.12
N ARG A 295 13.59 15.40 17.28
CA ARG A 295 12.98 15.47 18.61
C ARG A 295 11.68 14.64 18.71
N PRO A 296 11.78 13.31 18.55
CA PRO A 296 10.63 12.41 18.74
C PRO A 296 10.03 12.56 20.14
N VAL A 297 8.71 12.49 20.20
CA VAL A 297 7.90 12.51 21.42
C VAL A 297 6.85 11.42 21.31
N THR A 298 6.84 10.48 22.25
CA THR A 298 5.82 9.44 22.32
C THR A 298 4.78 9.80 23.38
N TYR A 299 3.51 9.79 23.00
CA TYR A 299 2.38 10.01 23.91
C TYR A 299 1.86 8.69 24.47
N ALA A 300 1.40 8.68 25.72
CA ALA A 300 0.92 7.45 26.37
C ALA A 300 -0.32 6.83 25.70
N ASN A 301 -1.09 7.59 24.91
CA ASN A 301 -2.22 7.11 24.11
C ASN A 301 -2.69 8.18 23.08
N GLU A 302 -3.74 7.86 22.32
CA GLU A 302 -4.33 8.72 21.29
C GLU A 302 -5.09 9.96 21.80
N ALA A 303 -5.28 10.14 23.12
CA ALA A 303 -6.02 11.30 23.63
C ALA A 303 -5.34 12.65 23.33
N SER A 304 -6.15 13.71 23.25
CA SER A 304 -5.69 15.08 23.01
C SER A 304 -4.87 15.66 24.17
N ASN A 305 -5.15 15.20 25.38
CA ASN A 305 -4.44 15.54 26.62
C ASN A 305 -3.51 14.41 27.11
N ALA A 306 -3.15 13.45 26.26
CA ALA A 306 -2.27 12.35 26.65
C ALA A 306 -0.91 12.87 27.17
N PRO A 307 -0.37 12.33 28.27
CA PRO A 307 0.96 12.72 28.74
C PRO A 307 2.05 12.22 27.79
N ARG A 308 3.17 12.94 27.77
CA ARG A 308 4.42 12.51 27.12
C ARG A 308 5.08 11.42 27.96
N LEU A 309 5.61 10.40 27.31
CA LEU A 309 6.47 9.40 27.94
C LEU A 309 7.88 9.95 28.18
N ALA A 310 8.62 9.33 29.10
CA ALA A 310 10.00 9.72 29.43
C ALA A 310 11.03 9.27 28.38
N ASN A 311 10.67 8.28 27.56
CA ASN A 311 11.47 7.67 26.51
C ASN A 311 10.66 7.57 25.20
N ASN A 312 11.29 7.06 24.15
CA ASN A 312 10.68 6.85 22.84
C ASN A 312 10.82 5.39 22.39
N ASP A 313 10.85 4.46 23.33
CA ASP A 313 11.31 3.10 23.06
C ASP A 313 10.25 2.30 22.29
N GLU A 314 10.71 1.50 21.34
CA GLU A 314 9.87 0.68 20.46
C GLU A 314 10.33 -0.78 20.58
N SER A 315 9.42 -1.67 20.92
CA SER A 315 9.69 -3.11 21.09
C SER A 315 9.41 -3.95 19.84
N PHE A 316 8.68 -3.41 18.86
CA PHE A 316 8.18 -4.14 17.69
C PHE A 316 8.31 -3.30 16.39
N PRO A 317 8.67 -3.90 15.23
CA PRO A 317 9.15 -5.28 15.04
C PRO A 317 10.61 -5.42 15.51
N GLU A 318 11.49 -6.15 14.82
CA GLU A 318 12.93 -6.12 15.08
C GLU A 318 13.53 -4.69 14.95
N PRO A 319 14.70 -4.42 15.56
CA PRO A 319 15.47 -3.21 15.27
C PRO A 319 15.86 -3.11 13.79
N ARG A 320 16.00 -1.89 13.27
CA ARG A 320 16.45 -1.65 11.88
C ARG A 320 17.93 -1.98 11.65
N GLU A 321 18.73 -1.93 12.71
CA GLU A 321 20.16 -2.28 12.70
C GLU A 321 20.39 -3.65 13.36
N ARG A 322 21.58 -4.23 13.16
CA ARG A 322 21.93 -5.50 13.83
C ARG A 322 21.90 -5.34 15.34
N SER A 323 21.37 -6.36 16.01
CA SER A 323 21.17 -6.38 17.46
C SER A 323 21.43 -7.78 18.02
N SER A 324 21.24 -7.98 19.31
CA SER A 324 21.27 -9.30 19.94
C SER A 324 20.12 -9.43 20.93
N THR A 325 19.64 -10.65 21.10
CA THR A 325 18.77 -11.09 22.21
C THR A 325 19.59 -12.02 23.11
N ASP A 326 19.23 -12.12 24.38
CA ASP A 326 19.94 -13.00 25.32
C ASP A 326 19.62 -14.48 25.04
N ALA A 327 18.37 -14.81 24.67
CA ALA A 327 17.94 -16.18 24.39
C ALA A 327 18.43 -16.69 23.01
N TYR A 328 18.44 -15.84 21.97
CA TYR A 328 18.67 -16.27 20.58
C TYR A 328 19.94 -15.69 19.93
N GLY A 329 20.65 -14.80 20.61
CA GLY A 329 21.87 -14.19 20.12
C GLY A 329 21.60 -13.16 19.01
N GLN A 330 22.52 -13.09 18.05
CA GLN A 330 22.54 -12.08 16.99
C GLN A 330 21.30 -12.10 16.09
N VAL A 331 20.69 -10.92 15.93
CA VAL A 331 19.52 -10.65 15.09
C VAL A 331 19.93 -9.69 13.97
N ASN A 332 19.59 -10.03 12.72
CA ASN A 332 19.76 -9.11 11.59
C ASN A 332 18.80 -7.92 11.72
N GLY A 333 19.25 -6.74 11.29
CA GLY A 333 18.39 -5.56 11.21
C GLY A 333 17.27 -5.75 10.19
N PHE A 334 16.08 -5.24 10.49
CA PHE A 334 14.90 -5.37 9.64
C PHE A 334 14.48 -4.02 9.02
N THR A 335 14.51 -3.96 7.69
CA THR A 335 14.00 -2.85 6.86
C THR A 335 13.40 -3.44 5.58
N TYR A 336 12.15 -3.13 5.26
CA TYR A 336 11.46 -3.55 4.02
C TYR A 336 10.60 -2.43 3.46
N ASN A 337 10.40 -2.43 2.13
CA ASN A 337 9.97 -1.24 1.41
C ASN A 337 9.11 -1.55 0.15
N LEU A 338 8.27 -2.58 0.24
CA LEU A 338 7.67 -3.24 -0.93
C LEU A 338 6.23 -2.77 -1.20
N PHE A 339 5.89 -2.39 -2.43
CA PHE A 339 4.51 -2.06 -2.79
C PHE A 339 3.77 -3.30 -3.32
N THR A 340 2.94 -3.90 -2.46
CA THR A 340 2.32 -5.22 -2.67
C THR A 340 0.84 -5.12 -3.07
N PRO A 341 0.29 -6.11 -3.81
CA PRO A 341 -1.14 -6.20 -4.06
C PRO A 341 -1.88 -6.82 -2.87
N TRP A 342 -3.02 -6.22 -2.49
CA TRP A 342 -3.88 -6.64 -1.37
C TRP A 342 -5.32 -6.82 -1.80
N GLN A 343 -6.05 -7.65 -1.06
CA GLN A 343 -7.47 -7.93 -1.23
C GLN A 343 -8.24 -7.80 0.10
N MET A 344 -9.53 -7.52 0.02
CA MET A 344 -10.51 -7.72 1.11
C MET A 344 -11.92 -7.90 0.52
N ASN A 345 -12.87 -8.38 1.33
CA ASN A 345 -14.30 -8.33 1.00
C ASN A 345 -14.81 -6.88 1.00
N GLN A 346 -15.95 -6.62 0.34
CA GLN A 346 -16.53 -5.27 0.25
C GLN A 346 -17.05 -4.71 1.58
N ASP A 347 -17.26 -5.55 2.59
CA ASP A 347 -17.55 -5.13 3.96
C ASP A 347 -16.30 -4.86 4.81
N GLY A 348 -15.10 -5.08 4.23
CA GLY A 348 -13.78 -4.95 4.87
C GLY A 348 -13.27 -6.23 5.54
N THR A 349 -14.06 -7.31 5.58
CA THR A 349 -13.60 -8.59 6.14
C THR A 349 -12.62 -9.31 5.21
N ASP A 350 -11.89 -10.30 5.70
CA ASP A 350 -10.91 -11.06 4.91
C ASP A 350 -9.84 -10.16 4.23
N GLU A 351 -9.33 -9.11 4.89
CA GLU A 351 -8.11 -8.42 4.45
C GLU A 351 -6.91 -9.37 4.48
N LEU A 352 -6.23 -9.56 3.34
CA LEU A 352 -4.89 -10.16 3.22
C LEU A 352 -4.21 -9.67 1.93
N SER A 353 -2.92 -9.98 1.72
CA SER A 353 -2.30 -9.79 0.41
C SER A 353 -3.02 -10.64 -0.66
N LEU A 354 -2.99 -10.23 -1.94
CA LEU A 354 -3.75 -10.90 -3.01
C LEU A 354 -3.43 -12.40 -3.07
N ASN A 355 -4.42 -13.27 -2.82
CA ASN A 355 -4.23 -14.73 -2.64
C ASN A 355 -3.10 -15.12 -1.64
N HIS A 356 -2.86 -14.33 -0.60
CA HIS A 356 -1.77 -14.49 0.37
C HIS A 356 -0.35 -14.32 -0.21
N ILE A 357 -0.18 -13.67 -1.38
CA ILE A 357 1.15 -13.45 -1.98
C ILE A 357 2.04 -12.58 -1.09
N GLY A 358 3.24 -13.07 -0.77
CA GLY A 358 4.14 -12.43 0.17
C GLY A 358 5.53 -12.16 -0.40
N ARG A 359 6.43 -11.73 0.48
CA ARG A 359 7.84 -11.48 0.13
C ARG A 359 8.53 -12.76 -0.38
N HIS A 360 8.06 -13.94 0.03
CA HIS A 360 8.57 -15.24 -0.40
C HIS A 360 8.32 -15.56 -1.88
N GLU A 361 7.22 -15.05 -2.46
CA GLU A 361 6.89 -15.22 -3.87
C GLU A 361 7.33 -14.02 -4.73
N LEU A 362 7.58 -12.86 -4.10
CA LEU A 362 7.90 -11.60 -4.77
C LEU A 362 9.40 -11.27 -4.83
N SER A 363 10.13 -11.36 -3.72
CA SER A 363 11.50 -10.85 -3.55
C SER A 363 12.48 -11.97 -3.16
N PHE A 364 12.37 -13.12 -3.84
CA PHE A 364 12.90 -14.40 -3.40
C PHE A 364 14.43 -14.57 -3.45
N ASN A 365 15.17 -13.73 -4.20
CA ASN A 365 16.63 -13.87 -4.33
C ASN A 365 17.40 -13.31 -3.13
N TYR A 366 16.82 -12.42 -2.33
CA TYR A 366 17.39 -11.99 -1.05
C TYR A 366 16.33 -11.58 -0.03
N LEU A 367 16.11 -12.43 0.97
CA LEU A 367 15.34 -12.14 2.17
C LEU A 367 16.22 -12.50 3.39
N PRO A 368 16.81 -11.54 4.13
CA PRO A 368 17.75 -11.85 5.18
C PRO A 368 17.11 -12.65 6.32
N ARG A 369 17.83 -13.66 6.81
CA ARG A 369 17.38 -14.47 7.96
C ARG A 369 17.35 -13.64 9.23
N THR A 370 16.46 -13.99 10.15
CA THR A 370 16.23 -13.21 11.38
C THR A 370 17.35 -13.44 12.40
N PHE A 371 17.58 -14.69 12.80
CA PHE A 371 18.65 -15.07 13.71
C PHE A 371 19.86 -15.56 12.92
N THR A 372 21.00 -14.85 13.00
CA THR A 372 22.17 -15.18 12.18
C THR A 372 22.92 -16.41 12.67
N GLY A 373 22.73 -16.78 13.95
CA GLY A 373 23.34 -17.96 14.57
C GLY A 373 22.64 -19.30 14.25
N ASP A 374 21.44 -19.31 13.66
CA ASP A 374 20.80 -20.55 13.21
C ASP A 374 21.16 -20.84 11.74
N GLY A 375 21.96 -21.88 11.55
CA GLY A 375 22.37 -22.39 10.23
C GLY A 375 21.24 -23.05 9.44
N ALA A 376 20.08 -23.32 10.05
CA ALA A 376 18.90 -23.84 9.36
C ALA A 376 18.03 -22.73 8.74
N LEU A 377 18.23 -21.46 9.14
CA LEU A 377 17.57 -20.31 8.51
C LEU A 377 18.38 -19.84 7.29
N ALA A 378 17.69 -19.34 6.26
CA ALA A 378 18.28 -18.96 4.97
C ALA A 378 18.07 -17.47 4.66
N ASP A 379 19.02 -16.88 3.92
CA ASP A 379 18.93 -15.50 3.42
C ASP A 379 18.28 -15.40 2.02
N THR A 380 17.75 -16.52 1.50
CA THR A 380 17.09 -16.65 0.20
C THR A 380 15.92 -17.63 0.29
N VAL A 381 15.03 -17.65 -0.71
CA VAL A 381 13.89 -18.58 -0.78
C VAL A 381 14.20 -19.69 -1.78
N ASN A 382 13.74 -20.91 -1.50
CA ASN A 382 13.82 -22.00 -2.48
C ASN A 382 12.83 -21.77 -3.62
N ALA A 383 13.27 -21.09 -4.68
CA ALA A 383 12.46 -20.76 -5.85
C ALA A 383 11.81 -21.97 -6.55
N SER A 384 12.28 -23.21 -6.33
CA SER A 384 11.61 -24.40 -6.85
C SER A 384 10.23 -24.68 -6.23
N LEU A 385 9.92 -24.07 -5.08
CA LEU A 385 8.65 -24.24 -4.36
C LEU A 385 7.54 -23.30 -4.88
N ILE A 386 7.90 -22.21 -5.57
CA ILE A 386 6.98 -21.20 -6.10
C ILE A 386 6.92 -21.28 -7.64
N ALA A 387 5.82 -20.82 -8.24
CA ALA A 387 5.66 -20.72 -9.69
C ALA A 387 6.22 -19.41 -10.29
N ASN A 388 6.29 -18.32 -9.50
CA ASN A 388 6.79 -17.04 -9.99
C ASN A 388 8.28 -17.09 -10.36
N ARG A 389 8.65 -16.41 -11.46
CA ARG A 389 10.03 -16.29 -11.96
C ARG A 389 10.45 -14.84 -12.23
N THR A 390 9.57 -13.88 -11.94
CA THR A 390 9.85 -12.45 -12.05
C THR A 390 9.97 -11.87 -10.65
N GLU A 391 11.19 -11.53 -10.23
CA GLU A 391 11.42 -10.85 -8.97
C GLU A 391 10.87 -9.41 -9.00
N ILE A 392 10.33 -8.99 -7.85
CA ILE A 392 9.96 -7.63 -7.52
C ILE A 392 10.92 -7.19 -6.41
N ASP A 393 11.86 -6.30 -6.75
CA ASP A 393 12.88 -5.80 -5.83
C ASP A 393 12.27 -5.17 -4.57
N ILE A 394 13.00 -5.22 -3.44
CA ILE A 394 12.51 -4.78 -2.14
C ILE A 394 12.23 -3.26 -2.02
N ASP A 395 12.74 -2.45 -2.96
CA ASP A 395 12.48 -1.01 -3.14
C ASP A 395 11.60 -0.75 -4.39
N SER A 396 10.65 -1.65 -4.68
CA SER A 396 9.81 -1.60 -5.88
C SER A 396 8.38 -2.09 -5.60
N GLY A 397 7.55 -2.20 -6.63
CA GLY A 397 6.30 -2.95 -6.50
C GLY A 397 5.34 -2.89 -7.67
N LEU A 398 4.10 -3.29 -7.40
CA LEU A 398 3.03 -3.45 -8.38
C LEU A 398 1.97 -2.36 -8.22
N PHE A 399 1.91 -1.46 -9.19
CA PHE A 399 1.04 -0.28 -9.18
C PHE A 399 -0.04 -0.35 -10.25
N ASN A 400 -1.14 0.41 -10.06
CA ASN A 400 -2.20 0.59 -11.05
C ASN A 400 -2.87 -0.74 -11.50
N LEU A 401 -3.07 -1.69 -10.58
CA LEU A 401 -3.60 -3.02 -10.89
C LEU A 401 -5.02 -2.96 -11.50
N ARG A 402 -5.25 -3.68 -12.60
CA ARG A 402 -6.58 -3.88 -13.21
C ARG A 402 -6.78 -5.34 -13.58
N GLU A 403 -7.96 -5.89 -13.31
CA GLU A 403 -8.36 -7.22 -13.82
C GLU A 403 -8.69 -7.14 -15.33
N ASP A 404 -8.41 -8.19 -16.07
CA ASP A 404 -8.87 -8.38 -17.45
C ASP A 404 -10.35 -8.81 -17.48
N PRO A 405 -11.28 -7.99 -18.01
CA PRO A 405 -12.70 -8.31 -18.03
C PRO A 405 -13.05 -9.52 -18.92
N ARG A 406 -12.11 -10.01 -19.74
CA ARG A 406 -12.26 -11.24 -20.52
C ARG A 406 -11.69 -12.48 -19.82
N ASN A 407 -10.86 -12.32 -18.80
CA ASN A 407 -10.17 -13.41 -18.11
C ASN A 407 -10.18 -13.18 -16.58
N PRO A 408 -11.30 -13.48 -15.90
CA PRO A 408 -11.42 -13.40 -14.44
C PRO A 408 -10.21 -13.96 -13.68
N GLY A 409 -9.70 -13.19 -12.72
CA GLY A 409 -8.51 -13.55 -11.93
C GLY A 409 -7.16 -13.36 -12.66
N ILE A 410 -7.14 -12.83 -13.88
CA ILE A 410 -5.92 -12.33 -14.53
C ILE A 410 -5.87 -10.81 -14.35
N PHE A 411 -4.76 -10.31 -13.80
CA PHE A 411 -4.54 -8.89 -13.59
C PHE A 411 -3.36 -8.38 -14.42
N TYR A 412 -3.39 -7.08 -14.72
CA TYR A 412 -2.29 -6.35 -15.33
C TYR A 412 -1.88 -5.21 -14.39
N ALA A 413 -0.57 -5.06 -14.17
CA ALA A 413 0.02 -4.07 -13.27
C ALA A 413 1.18 -3.35 -13.95
N VAL A 414 1.63 -2.26 -13.34
CA VAL A 414 2.93 -1.64 -13.62
C VAL A 414 3.93 -2.11 -12.58
N HIS A 415 5.01 -2.77 -13.01
CA HIS A 415 6.20 -2.96 -12.18
C HIS A 415 7.13 -1.75 -12.35
N ALA A 416 7.43 -1.09 -11.24
CA ALA A 416 8.32 0.07 -11.16
C ALA A 416 9.01 0.14 -9.78
N ASN A 417 10.10 0.89 -9.69
CA ASN A 417 10.72 1.27 -8.42
C ASN A 417 9.80 2.19 -7.62
N GLU A 418 10.01 2.29 -6.31
CA GLU A 418 9.18 3.09 -5.41
C GLU A 418 9.05 4.58 -5.79
N PHE A 419 10.15 5.28 -6.09
CA PHE A 419 10.19 6.75 -6.16
C PHE A 419 10.90 7.25 -7.41
N GLY A 420 10.57 8.49 -7.80
CA GLY A 420 11.19 9.18 -8.93
C GLY A 420 10.67 8.73 -10.29
N GLU A 421 9.81 7.71 -10.32
CA GLU A 421 9.36 7.02 -11.54
C GLU A 421 7.86 7.24 -11.84
N GLY A 422 7.14 8.02 -11.02
CA GLY A 422 5.74 8.39 -11.26
C GLY A 422 4.78 7.20 -11.33
N ALA A 423 5.09 6.13 -10.59
CA ALA A 423 4.45 4.81 -10.68
C ALA A 423 4.24 4.33 -12.13
N SER A 424 5.21 4.62 -13.01
CA SER A 424 5.29 4.20 -14.41
C SER A 424 6.47 3.23 -14.59
N GLY A 425 6.38 2.30 -15.54
CA GLY A 425 7.39 1.27 -15.73
C GLY A 425 7.00 0.25 -16.78
N ARG A 426 7.20 -1.04 -16.48
CA ARG A 426 6.83 -2.14 -17.38
C ARG A 426 5.44 -2.69 -17.03
N ILE A 427 4.66 -3.06 -18.04
CA ILE A 427 3.41 -3.80 -17.81
C ILE A 427 3.78 -5.25 -17.50
N VAL A 428 3.28 -5.76 -16.37
CA VAL A 428 3.32 -7.18 -16.00
C VAL A 428 1.91 -7.76 -15.98
N ARG A 429 1.76 -9.01 -16.39
CA ARG A 429 0.58 -9.85 -16.11
C ARG A 429 0.80 -10.57 -14.78
N VAL A 430 -0.24 -10.67 -13.96
CA VAL A 430 -0.27 -11.35 -12.66
C VAL A 430 -1.42 -12.35 -12.65
N THR A 431 -1.18 -13.62 -12.32
CA THR A 431 -2.26 -14.57 -12.03
C THR A 431 -2.70 -14.44 -10.57
N GLY A 432 -4.00 -14.30 -10.32
CA GLY A 432 -4.56 -14.05 -8.99
C GLY A 432 -6.03 -14.47 -8.84
N ALA A 433 -6.47 -15.50 -9.56
CA ALA A 433 -7.80 -16.08 -9.39
C ALA A 433 -7.95 -16.69 -7.97
N PRO A 434 -9.10 -16.58 -7.28
CA PRO A 434 -9.26 -17.06 -5.90
C PRO A 434 -9.03 -18.57 -5.66
N THR A 435 -8.86 -19.35 -6.73
CA THR A 435 -8.54 -20.78 -6.70
C THR A 435 -7.04 -21.10 -6.59
N LEU A 436 -6.16 -20.09 -6.68
CA LEU A 436 -4.70 -20.25 -6.58
C LEU A 436 -4.17 -19.89 -5.19
N THR A 437 -3.26 -20.70 -4.65
CA THR A 437 -2.36 -20.30 -3.55
C THR A 437 -1.23 -19.40 -4.06
N ALA A 438 -0.54 -18.69 -3.17
CA ALA A 438 0.54 -17.77 -3.58
C ALA A 438 1.68 -18.49 -4.31
N ASP A 439 2.06 -19.68 -3.85
CA ASP A 439 3.09 -20.51 -4.49
C ASP A 439 2.71 -20.97 -5.92
N GLN A 440 1.46 -20.80 -6.35
CA GLN A 440 0.98 -21.06 -7.72
C GLN A 440 0.83 -19.77 -8.56
N MET A 441 1.02 -18.59 -7.98
CA MET A 441 0.93 -17.32 -8.69
C MET A 441 2.16 -17.06 -9.55
N THR A 442 1.95 -16.31 -10.64
CA THR A 442 2.98 -15.96 -11.61
C THR A 442 2.90 -14.47 -11.94
N ILE A 443 4.07 -13.82 -12.00
CA ILE A 443 4.24 -12.48 -12.54
C ILE A 443 5.04 -12.62 -13.85
N THR A 444 4.63 -11.93 -14.91
CA THR A 444 5.27 -12.03 -16.23
C THR A 444 5.32 -10.66 -16.91
N PRO A 445 6.50 -10.11 -17.25
CA PRO A 445 6.63 -8.89 -18.03
C PRO A 445 6.06 -9.08 -19.44
N VAL A 446 5.02 -8.31 -19.77
CA VAL A 446 4.31 -8.38 -21.06
C VAL A 446 4.58 -7.18 -21.96
N SER A 447 5.02 -6.03 -21.45
CA SER A 447 5.31 -4.87 -22.31
C SER A 447 6.65 -4.99 -23.07
N ALA A 448 6.69 -4.41 -24.26
CA ALA A 448 7.86 -4.29 -25.12
C ALA A 448 8.57 -2.92 -24.96
N GLY A 449 9.70 -2.76 -25.65
CA GLY A 449 10.42 -1.49 -25.75
C GLY A 449 11.16 -1.03 -24.49
N SER A 450 11.67 0.21 -24.57
CA SER A 450 12.42 0.90 -23.52
C SER A 450 11.66 2.07 -22.87
N GLY A 451 10.54 2.51 -23.47
CA GLY A 451 9.63 3.50 -22.87
C GLY A 451 8.85 2.96 -21.68
N ARG A 452 8.06 3.82 -21.03
CA ARG A 452 7.36 3.51 -19.77
C ARG A 452 5.85 3.60 -19.91
N PHE A 453 5.16 2.70 -19.23
CA PHE A 453 3.71 2.59 -19.20
C PHE A 453 3.17 2.91 -17.80
N ARG A 454 1.99 3.54 -17.73
CA ARG A 454 1.20 3.80 -16.51
C ARG A 454 -0.27 3.50 -16.79
N ASN A 455 -1.04 3.14 -15.76
CA ASN A 455 -2.48 2.87 -15.84
C ASN A 455 -2.90 1.91 -16.99
N PRO A 456 -2.39 0.66 -17.02
CA PRO A 456 -2.82 -0.33 -18.00
C PRO A 456 -4.31 -0.66 -17.83
N LEU A 457 -5.06 -0.59 -18.92
CA LEU A 457 -6.48 -0.88 -19.01
C LEU A 457 -6.71 -1.97 -20.07
N PRO A 458 -6.89 -3.24 -19.67
CA PRO A 458 -7.51 -4.24 -20.54
C PRO A 458 -8.98 -3.84 -20.81
N LEU A 459 -9.41 -3.89 -22.06
CA LEU A 459 -10.78 -3.57 -22.48
C LEU A 459 -11.62 -4.84 -22.66
N SER A 460 -12.93 -4.71 -22.58
CA SER A 460 -13.91 -5.76 -22.91
C SER A 460 -13.73 -6.36 -24.31
N SER A 461 -13.17 -5.58 -25.25
CA SER A 461 -12.80 -6.03 -26.60
C SER A 461 -11.55 -6.94 -26.63
N GLY A 462 -10.71 -6.94 -25.58
CA GLY A 462 -9.41 -7.61 -25.54
C GLY A 462 -8.26 -6.80 -26.13
N HIS A 463 -8.51 -5.57 -26.59
CA HIS A 463 -7.47 -4.58 -26.76
C HIS A 463 -7.06 -3.98 -25.42
N PHE A 464 -5.89 -3.34 -25.38
CA PHE A 464 -5.38 -2.65 -24.20
C PHE A 464 -5.20 -1.16 -24.49
N VAL A 465 -5.38 -0.34 -23.47
CA VAL A 465 -4.99 1.08 -23.44
C VAL A 465 -4.04 1.30 -22.28
N ALA A 466 -3.05 2.18 -22.43
CA ALA A 466 -2.25 2.66 -21.30
C ALA A 466 -1.80 4.10 -21.54
N ALA A 467 -1.49 4.82 -20.46
CA ALA A 467 -0.67 6.03 -20.55
C ALA A 467 0.78 5.60 -20.84
N TYR A 468 1.43 6.21 -21.82
CA TYR A 468 2.77 5.83 -22.28
C TYR A 468 3.66 7.06 -22.50
N THR A 469 4.97 6.87 -22.28
CA THR A 469 6.02 7.79 -22.72
C THR A 469 7.15 7.03 -23.41
N PRO A 470 7.72 7.53 -24.52
CA PRO A 470 8.90 6.92 -25.16
C PRO A 470 10.20 7.15 -24.37
N SER A 471 10.19 8.04 -23.36
CA SER A 471 11.34 8.22 -22.46
C SER A 471 11.55 6.98 -21.58
N ALA A 472 12.78 6.48 -21.49
CA ALA A 472 13.11 5.39 -20.56
C ALA A 472 13.15 5.83 -19.08
N ARG A 473 13.21 7.14 -18.80
CA ARG A 473 13.24 7.72 -17.44
C ARG A 473 12.03 8.61 -17.22
N PHE A 474 11.47 8.59 -16.01
CA PHE A 474 10.51 9.62 -15.62
C PHE A 474 11.28 10.90 -15.24
N GLN A 475 11.05 11.99 -15.96
CA GLN A 475 11.83 13.23 -15.82
C GLN A 475 11.04 14.45 -16.27
N SER A 476 11.60 15.66 -16.07
CA SER A 476 10.98 16.88 -16.58
C SER A 476 10.84 16.85 -18.11
N GLY A 477 9.71 17.34 -18.63
CA GLY A 477 9.44 17.43 -20.06
C GLY A 477 9.00 16.13 -20.75
N ILE A 478 8.76 15.03 -20.03
CA ILE A 478 8.11 13.85 -20.63
C ILE A 478 6.65 14.15 -20.99
N GLU A 479 6.19 13.57 -22.09
CA GLU A 479 4.76 13.42 -22.37
C GLU A 479 4.26 12.06 -21.85
N LEU A 480 3.09 12.05 -21.21
CA LEU A 480 2.30 10.84 -20.96
C LEU A 480 1.01 10.96 -21.76
N ARG A 481 0.85 10.13 -22.79
CA ARG A 481 -0.30 10.14 -23.70
C ARG A 481 -1.01 8.80 -23.61
N LEU A 482 -2.32 8.72 -23.87
CA LEU A 482 -3.00 7.43 -23.99
C LEU A 482 -2.74 6.83 -25.36
N HIS A 483 -2.27 5.58 -25.40
CA HIS A 483 -2.10 4.80 -26.63
C HIS A 483 -2.98 3.55 -26.59
N GLN A 484 -3.53 3.14 -27.73
CA GLN A 484 -3.99 1.75 -27.89
C GLN A 484 -2.74 0.88 -28.05
N LEU A 485 -2.60 -0.14 -27.22
CA LEU A 485 -1.44 -1.02 -27.29
C LEU A 485 -1.64 -2.06 -28.41
N GLN A 486 -0.54 -2.38 -29.07
CA GLN A 486 -0.47 -3.36 -30.15
C GLN A 486 0.45 -4.50 -29.73
N THR A 487 0.24 -5.68 -30.29
CA THR A 487 1.13 -6.84 -30.05
C THR A 487 2.29 -6.78 -31.06
N ASP A 488 3.52 -6.78 -30.57
CA ASP A 488 4.72 -6.84 -31.42
C ASP A 488 4.98 -8.25 -31.96
N ALA A 489 5.99 -8.38 -32.83
CA ALA A 489 6.38 -9.66 -33.43
C ALA A 489 6.86 -10.74 -32.43
N SER A 490 7.06 -10.39 -31.16
CA SER A 490 7.42 -11.30 -30.06
C SER A 490 6.24 -11.64 -29.14
N GLY A 491 5.03 -11.16 -29.45
CA GLY A 491 3.84 -11.37 -28.63
C GLY A 491 3.67 -10.37 -27.47
N ARG A 492 4.46 -9.28 -27.44
CA ARG A 492 4.51 -8.32 -26.32
C ARG A 492 3.73 -7.04 -26.61
N LEU A 493 3.22 -6.39 -25.56
CA LEU A 493 2.47 -5.14 -25.64
C LEU A 493 3.40 -3.96 -25.91
N ALA A 494 3.37 -3.42 -27.12
CA ALA A 494 4.00 -2.18 -27.52
C ALA A 494 2.98 -1.02 -27.55
N ALA A 495 3.45 0.22 -27.43
CA ALA A 495 2.60 1.39 -27.68
C ALA A 495 2.33 1.53 -29.19
N GLY A 496 1.05 1.51 -29.58
CA GLY A 496 0.61 1.81 -30.94
C GLY A 496 0.34 3.29 -31.14
N ASP A 497 -0.64 3.62 -31.98
CA ASP A 497 -1.09 4.99 -32.22
C ASP A 497 -1.71 5.64 -30.95
N PRO A 498 -1.50 6.95 -30.72
CA PRO A 498 -2.12 7.67 -29.60
C PRO A 498 -3.64 7.84 -29.81
N LEU A 499 -4.42 7.72 -28.74
CA LEU A 499 -5.88 7.83 -28.80
C LEU A 499 -6.36 9.23 -29.19
N THR A 500 -5.64 10.28 -28.80
CA THR A 500 -6.02 11.69 -29.02
C THR A 500 -4.91 12.44 -29.78
N PRO A 501 -5.24 13.52 -30.53
CA PRO A 501 -4.23 14.36 -31.18
C PRO A 501 -3.36 15.14 -30.17
N GLY A 502 -3.76 15.22 -28.90
CA GLY A 502 -3.10 16.02 -27.86
C GLY A 502 -4.04 17.06 -27.28
N ILE A 503 -4.22 17.05 -25.97
CA ILE A 503 -5.04 18.03 -25.24
C ILE A 503 -4.11 19.14 -24.75
N ARG A 504 -4.09 20.26 -25.46
CA ARG A 504 -3.29 21.44 -25.09
C ARG A 504 -4.07 22.33 -24.11
N LYS A 505 -3.39 22.90 -23.11
CA LYS A 505 -3.94 23.96 -22.25
C LYS A 505 -2.89 25.03 -21.96
N SER A 506 -3.35 26.27 -21.78
CA SER A 506 -2.52 27.42 -21.40
C SER A 506 -3.03 27.96 -20.06
N VAL A 507 -2.20 27.86 -19.02
CA VAL A 507 -2.57 28.22 -17.64
C VAL A 507 -1.43 28.93 -16.91
N SER A 508 -1.76 29.66 -15.86
CA SER A 508 -0.81 30.27 -14.94
C SER A 508 -1.36 30.25 -13.51
N TRP A 509 -0.50 30.08 -12.51
CA TRP A 509 -0.92 29.98 -11.12
C TRP A 509 0.11 30.60 -10.20
N TRP A 510 -0.26 30.86 -8.95
CA TRP A 510 0.70 31.25 -7.91
C TRP A 510 1.14 30.02 -7.14
N ASP A 511 2.45 29.81 -7.02
CA ASP A 511 3.01 29.05 -5.91
C ASP A 511 3.59 30.02 -4.84
N PRO A 512 3.87 29.55 -3.61
CA PRO A 512 4.44 30.39 -2.55
C PRO A 512 5.83 31.01 -2.80
N ALA A 513 6.48 30.73 -3.94
CA ALA A 513 7.74 31.33 -4.35
C ALA A 513 7.57 32.28 -5.55
N SER A 514 6.78 31.92 -6.57
CA SER A 514 6.53 32.79 -7.73
C SER A 514 5.22 32.48 -8.46
N ARG A 515 4.83 33.34 -9.41
CA ARG A 515 3.91 32.96 -10.48
C ARG A 515 4.56 31.87 -11.34
N ARG A 516 3.77 30.91 -11.80
CA ARG A 516 4.11 29.86 -12.75
C ARG A 516 3.24 30.00 -13.99
N THR A 517 3.75 29.52 -15.12
CA THR A 517 3.05 29.44 -16.40
C THR A 517 3.26 28.05 -17.00
N TYR A 518 2.28 27.58 -17.75
CA TYR A 518 2.36 26.35 -18.52
C TYR A 518 1.54 26.51 -19.81
N ASP A 519 2.12 26.18 -20.95
CA ASP A 519 1.44 26.14 -22.24
C ASP A 519 1.93 24.93 -23.04
N GLY A 520 1.11 23.87 -23.11
CA GLY A 520 1.57 22.58 -23.63
C GLY A 520 0.54 21.46 -23.56
N LEU A 521 0.96 20.26 -23.96
CA LEU A 521 0.15 19.04 -23.92
C LEU A 521 0.05 18.50 -22.48
N LEU A 522 -1.17 18.45 -21.97
CA LEU A 522 -1.47 17.81 -20.70
C LEU A 522 -1.14 16.31 -20.76
N TRP A 523 -0.69 15.76 -19.64
CA TRP A 523 -0.63 14.30 -19.45
C TRP A 523 -2.05 13.74 -19.48
N GLU A 524 -2.24 12.60 -20.15
CA GLU A 524 -3.50 11.85 -20.22
C GLU A 524 -3.35 10.58 -19.36
N LEU A 525 -4.16 10.44 -18.31
CA LEU A 525 -3.95 9.48 -17.22
C LEU A 525 -5.23 8.72 -16.85
N GLU A 526 -5.06 7.63 -16.09
CA GLU A 526 -6.14 6.95 -15.35
C GLU A 526 -7.39 6.61 -16.21
N PRO A 527 -7.24 5.98 -17.40
CA PRO A 527 -8.36 5.63 -18.27
C PRO A 527 -9.23 4.51 -17.67
N VAL A 528 -10.52 4.54 -18.01
CA VAL A 528 -11.51 3.49 -17.77
C VAL A 528 -12.48 3.37 -18.94
N GLU A 529 -12.95 2.15 -19.20
CA GLU A 529 -13.92 1.84 -20.25
C GLU A 529 -15.34 2.18 -19.80
N VAL A 530 -16.06 2.98 -20.58
CA VAL A 530 -17.46 3.36 -20.32
C VAL A 530 -18.38 2.30 -20.92
N VAL A 531 -18.57 1.22 -20.18
CA VAL A 531 -19.41 0.07 -20.58
C VAL A 531 -20.21 -0.42 -19.38
N ALA A 532 -21.43 -0.91 -19.63
CA ALA A 532 -22.21 -1.60 -18.60
C ALA A 532 -21.54 -2.95 -18.28
N ARG A 533 -21.48 -3.31 -16.99
CA ARG A 533 -20.80 -4.51 -16.49
C ARG A 533 -21.69 -5.22 -15.47
N PRO A 534 -21.67 -6.56 -15.38
CA PRO A 534 -22.33 -7.26 -14.28
C PRO A 534 -21.88 -6.69 -12.94
N ARG A 535 -22.81 -6.54 -11.99
CA ARG A 535 -22.44 -6.31 -10.59
C ARG A 535 -21.71 -7.56 -10.09
N PRO A 536 -20.50 -7.46 -9.52
CA PRO A 536 -19.83 -8.60 -8.92
C PRO A 536 -20.58 -9.04 -7.64
N PRO A 537 -20.36 -10.26 -7.15
CA PRO A 537 -20.88 -10.68 -5.85
C PRO A 537 -20.31 -9.79 -4.73
N ALA A 538 -20.94 -9.83 -3.55
CA ALA A 538 -20.42 -9.22 -2.33
C ALA A 538 -20.20 -10.31 -1.28
N PRO A 539 -19.08 -11.06 -1.33
CA PRO A 539 -18.74 -12.05 -0.31
C PRO A 539 -18.53 -11.39 1.07
N THR A 540 -18.66 -12.20 2.12
CA THR A 540 -18.43 -11.82 3.53
C THR A 540 -17.78 -12.98 4.26
N ALA A 541 -16.96 -12.71 5.30
CA ALA A 541 -16.14 -13.73 5.97
C ALA A 541 -16.94 -14.88 6.61
N GLN A 542 -16.79 -16.07 6.01
CA GLN A 542 -17.42 -17.31 6.47
C GLN A 542 -16.59 -17.98 7.56
N LEU A 543 -17.23 -18.40 8.66
CA LEU A 543 -16.55 -19.20 9.67
C LEU A 543 -16.35 -20.63 9.17
N ASP A 544 -15.14 -21.16 9.31
CA ASP A 544 -14.72 -22.42 8.71
C ASP A 544 -15.09 -23.65 9.56
N ALA A 545 -15.00 -24.85 8.98
CA ALA A 545 -15.60 -26.06 9.57
C ALA A 545 -15.09 -26.45 10.99
N PRO A 546 -13.78 -26.40 11.32
CA PRO A 546 -13.30 -26.74 12.66
C PRO A 546 -13.82 -25.78 13.74
N GLU A 547 -13.86 -24.47 13.45
CA GLU A 547 -14.29 -23.44 14.39
C GLU A 547 -15.82 -23.47 14.59
N ARG A 548 -16.60 -23.66 13.52
CA ARG A 548 -18.05 -23.92 13.63
C ARG A 548 -18.35 -25.12 14.53
N ALA A 549 -17.52 -26.18 14.45
CA ALA A 549 -17.67 -27.35 15.32
C ALA A 549 -17.36 -27.03 16.79
N VAL A 550 -16.32 -26.24 17.08
CA VAL A 550 -16.01 -25.79 18.45
C VAL A 550 -17.14 -24.90 19.02
N LEU A 551 -17.71 -23.99 18.23
CA LEU A 551 -18.86 -23.17 18.65
C LEU A 551 -20.06 -24.06 18.99
N ALA A 552 -20.37 -25.06 18.15
CA ALA A 552 -21.48 -25.99 18.39
C ALA A 552 -21.27 -26.86 19.64
N GLU A 553 -20.07 -27.41 19.85
CA GLU A 553 -19.72 -28.20 21.05
C GLU A 553 -19.84 -27.39 22.34
N GLU A 554 -19.45 -26.11 22.28
CA GLU A 554 -19.54 -25.16 23.39
C GLU A 554 -20.92 -24.47 23.51
N LEU A 555 -21.90 -24.84 22.68
CA LEU A 555 -23.26 -24.29 22.67
C LEU A 555 -23.30 -22.75 22.46
N VAL A 556 -22.37 -22.22 21.66
CA VAL A 556 -22.26 -20.80 21.33
C VAL A 556 -22.98 -20.50 20.02
N ASN A 557 -23.94 -19.57 20.06
CA ASN A 557 -24.58 -19.03 18.87
C ASN A 557 -23.64 -18.04 18.17
N GLU A 558 -23.24 -18.32 16.93
CA GLU A 558 -22.28 -17.50 16.18
C GLU A 558 -22.80 -16.06 15.95
N ALA A 559 -24.08 -15.88 15.61
CA ALA A 559 -24.66 -14.56 15.38
C ALA A 559 -24.66 -13.71 16.66
N ALA A 560 -24.96 -14.30 17.82
CA ALA A 560 -24.89 -13.63 19.11
C ALA A 560 -23.44 -13.24 19.48
N LEU A 561 -22.46 -14.12 19.23
CA LEU A 561 -21.04 -13.80 19.44
C LEU A 561 -20.58 -12.64 18.52
N ARG A 562 -20.92 -12.69 17.24
CA ARG A 562 -20.61 -11.61 16.28
C ARG A 562 -21.31 -10.30 16.63
N GLN A 563 -22.53 -10.33 17.14
CA GLN A 563 -23.25 -9.14 17.63
C GLN A 563 -22.61 -8.57 18.91
N TRP A 564 -22.21 -9.44 19.85
CA TRP A 564 -21.49 -9.04 21.07
C TRP A 564 -20.17 -8.33 20.78
N MET A 565 -19.41 -8.86 19.79
CA MET A 565 -18.19 -8.27 19.27
C MET A 565 -18.43 -6.93 18.56
N LYS A 566 -19.44 -6.86 17.67
CA LYS A 566 -19.86 -5.61 16.99
C LYS A 566 -20.17 -4.50 17.98
N ALA A 567 -20.92 -4.81 19.04
CA ALA A 567 -21.29 -3.86 20.10
C ALA A 567 -20.10 -3.35 20.95
N ARG A 568 -18.90 -3.92 20.79
CA ARG A 568 -17.67 -3.56 21.52
C ARG A 568 -16.51 -3.10 20.63
N GLY A 569 -16.71 -3.05 19.32
CA GLY A 569 -15.63 -2.75 18.37
C GLY A 569 -14.53 -3.83 18.36
N LEU A 570 -14.91 -5.10 18.53
CA LEU A 570 -14.00 -6.24 18.57
C LEU A 570 -14.13 -7.14 17.33
N ALA A 571 -13.05 -7.85 17.02
CA ALA A 571 -13.02 -9.04 16.18
C ALA A 571 -12.45 -10.21 16.98
N LEU A 572 -12.45 -11.42 16.41
CA LEU A 572 -11.84 -12.62 16.96
C LEU A 572 -10.82 -13.18 15.96
N VAL A 573 -9.57 -13.34 16.40
CA VAL A 573 -8.55 -14.08 15.65
C VAL A 573 -8.37 -15.47 16.24
N VAL A 574 -8.26 -16.48 15.37
CA VAL A 574 -7.99 -17.88 15.72
C VAL A 574 -6.85 -18.39 14.85
N VAL A 575 -5.80 -18.95 15.44
CA VAL A 575 -4.75 -19.68 14.73
C VAL A 575 -4.86 -21.15 15.12
N ARG A 576 -4.96 -22.04 14.12
CA ARG A 576 -5.15 -23.48 14.35
C ARG A 576 -3.90 -24.16 14.90
N ASN A 577 -2.75 -23.96 14.26
CA ASN A 577 -1.47 -24.44 14.80
C ASN A 577 -0.33 -23.44 14.56
N GLN A 578 0.09 -22.76 15.63
CA GLN A 578 1.21 -21.82 15.67
C GLN A 578 2.58 -22.46 15.35
N THR A 579 2.75 -23.78 15.47
CA THR A 579 3.99 -24.45 15.01
C THR A 579 4.00 -24.68 13.50
N SER A 580 2.88 -24.53 12.79
CA SER A 580 2.79 -24.70 11.34
C SER A 580 3.15 -23.41 10.59
N ARG A 581 4.01 -23.52 9.57
CA ARG A 581 4.42 -22.43 8.66
C ARG A 581 4.52 -22.96 7.23
N ASP A 582 4.41 -22.08 6.24
CA ASP A 582 4.71 -22.47 4.86
C ASP A 582 6.13 -23.06 4.69
N ARG A 583 6.26 -24.04 3.80
CA ARG A 583 7.53 -24.71 3.45
C ARG A 583 8.65 -23.81 2.95
N ALA A 584 8.32 -22.69 2.31
CA ALA A 584 9.24 -21.73 1.73
C ALA A 584 9.78 -20.70 2.74
N ASP A 585 9.09 -20.52 3.87
CA ASP A 585 9.46 -19.61 4.96
C ASP A 585 10.66 -20.18 5.74
N ARG A 586 11.85 -19.68 5.39
CA ARG A 586 13.14 -20.06 6.01
C ARG A 586 13.87 -18.87 6.63
N GLN A 587 13.24 -17.70 6.59
CA GLN A 587 13.75 -16.43 7.05
C GLN A 587 13.54 -16.24 8.57
N GLN A 588 12.58 -16.97 9.13
CA GLN A 588 12.21 -16.98 10.54
C GLN A 588 12.15 -18.42 11.08
N PRO A 589 12.19 -18.63 12.41
CA PRO A 589 12.08 -19.96 13.02
C PRO A 589 10.88 -20.78 12.52
N PHE A 590 11.18 -21.89 11.84
CA PHE A 590 10.18 -22.88 11.38
C PHE A 590 10.29 -24.22 12.12
N ASN A 591 11.28 -24.38 12.99
CA ASN A 591 11.42 -25.52 13.90
C ASN A 591 10.82 -25.13 15.26
N LEU A 592 9.53 -25.41 15.44
CA LEU A 592 8.71 -24.85 16.51
C LEU A 592 8.08 -25.96 17.38
N GLN A 593 7.99 -25.72 18.68
CA GLN A 593 7.25 -26.57 19.63
C GLN A 593 6.46 -25.73 20.64
N VAL A 594 5.31 -26.24 21.09
CA VAL A 594 4.69 -25.80 22.34
C VAL A 594 5.24 -26.66 23.48
N PRO A 595 5.72 -26.11 24.61
CA PRO A 595 6.18 -26.89 25.75
C PRO A 595 5.13 -27.89 26.25
N GLY A 596 5.42 -29.19 26.14
CA GLY A 596 4.48 -30.26 26.50
C GLY A 596 3.26 -30.38 25.57
N GLY A 597 3.37 -29.88 24.34
CA GLY A 597 2.33 -29.92 23.30
C GLY A 597 2.87 -30.31 21.93
N VAL A 598 2.23 -29.80 20.87
CA VAL A 598 2.59 -30.08 19.47
C VAL A 598 3.97 -29.54 19.09
N LYS A 599 4.59 -30.17 18.09
CA LYS A 599 5.88 -29.79 17.49
C LYS A 599 5.80 -29.95 15.98
N THR A 600 6.44 -29.04 15.23
CA THR A 600 6.60 -29.15 13.78
C THR A 600 7.98 -28.66 13.38
N THR A 601 8.70 -29.47 12.60
CA THR A 601 10.12 -29.28 12.30
C THR A 601 10.48 -29.79 10.91
N ASN A 602 11.52 -29.22 10.31
CA ASN A 602 12.16 -29.71 9.09
C ASN A 602 13.68 -29.75 9.32
N GLY A 603 14.24 -30.95 9.48
CA GLY A 603 15.66 -31.16 9.78
C GLY A 603 16.05 -30.82 11.22
N ASN A 604 17.37 -30.70 11.44
CA ASN A 604 18.01 -30.66 12.76
C ASN A 604 18.46 -29.24 13.18
N GLY A 605 17.75 -28.20 12.72
CA GLY A 605 18.02 -26.80 13.11
C GLY A 605 17.66 -26.52 14.57
N ARG A 606 17.92 -25.29 15.04
CA ARG A 606 17.54 -24.90 16.41
C ARG A 606 16.03 -25.07 16.60
N LEU A 607 15.64 -25.73 17.68
CA LEU A 607 14.23 -25.90 18.07
C LEU A 607 13.84 -24.77 19.02
N TYR A 608 12.81 -24.02 18.64
CA TYR A 608 12.32 -22.87 19.39
C TYR A 608 11.02 -23.26 20.11
N SER A 609 10.93 -22.92 21.40
CA SER A 609 9.69 -23.05 22.17
C SER A 609 8.81 -21.82 21.94
N ILE A 610 7.51 -22.00 21.78
CA ILE A 610 6.52 -20.91 21.72
C ILE A 610 5.41 -21.18 22.74
N SER A 611 5.06 -20.14 23.50
CA SER A 611 4.14 -20.22 24.65
C SER A 611 3.05 -19.16 24.61
N HIS A 612 3.32 -18.00 23.98
CA HIS A 612 2.37 -16.88 23.95
C HIS A 612 2.23 -16.32 22.54
N PHE A 613 1.00 -15.98 22.18
CA PHE A 613 0.65 -15.23 20.97
C PHE A 613 0.35 -13.79 21.38
N GLN A 614 1.28 -12.89 21.09
CA GLN A 614 1.21 -11.48 21.45
C GLN A 614 0.70 -10.66 20.25
N VAL A 615 -0.35 -9.88 20.47
CA VAL A 615 -0.96 -9.01 19.46
C VAL A 615 -0.63 -7.55 19.78
N PHE A 616 -0.27 -6.79 18.75
CA PHE A 616 -0.09 -5.35 18.79
C PHE A 616 -1.18 -4.65 17.98
N GLN A 617 -1.59 -3.49 18.46
CA GLN A 617 -2.48 -2.56 17.80
C GLN A 617 -1.70 -1.30 17.38
N GLY A 618 -1.93 -0.81 16.16
CA GLY A 618 -1.31 0.41 15.64
C GLY A 618 -1.98 1.66 16.22
N ASN A 619 -1.37 2.29 17.22
CA ASN A 619 -1.86 3.53 17.84
C ASN A 619 -1.13 4.76 17.29
N GLN A 620 -1.84 5.86 17.03
CA GLN A 620 -1.25 7.14 16.60
C GLN A 620 -0.67 7.92 17.81
N VAL A 621 0.59 7.63 18.15
CA VAL A 621 1.24 8.11 19.41
C VAL A 621 2.59 8.79 19.25
N ARG A 622 3.30 8.65 18.13
CA ARG A 622 4.62 9.28 17.92
C ARG A 622 4.46 10.62 17.20
N ALA A 623 5.04 11.68 17.75
CA ALA A 623 5.12 13.01 17.15
C ALA A 623 6.56 13.53 17.17
N TYR A 624 6.80 14.70 16.58
CA TYR A 624 8.14 15.28 16.42
C TYR A 624 8.09 16.79 16.71
N ASP A 625 8.67 17.25 17.82
CA ASP A 625 8.55 18.65 18.27
C ASP A 625 9.16 19.67 17.29
N ASN A 626 10.03 19.22 16.38
CA ASN A 626 10.68 20.06 15.37
C ASN A 626 9.97 20.08 14.00
N PHE A 627 8.91 19.27 13.80
CA PHE A 627 8.45 18.93 12.45
C PHE A 627 6.93 19.01 12.28
N ARG A 628 6.37 18.25 11.33
CA ARG A 628 4.96 18.32 10.90
C ARG A 628 4.00 18.13 12.08
N ARG A 629 2.81 18.76 11.95
CA ARG A 629 1.64 18.38 12.74
C ARG A 629 1.26 16.93 12.43
N GLY A 630 0.52 16.29 13.34
CA GLY A 630 0.05 14.92 13.17
C GLY A 630 0.77 13.92 14.09
N ARG A 631 0.51 12.63 13.88
CA ARG A 631 1.16 11.54 14.62
C ARG A 631 1.43 10.32 13.72
N ARG A 632 2.60 9.70 13.88
CA ARG A 632 2.97 8.39 13.35
C ARG A 632 2.30 7.28 14.16
N VAL A 633 1.89 6.22 13.47
CA VAL A 633 1.41 4.97 14.08
C VAL A 633 2.59 4.18 14.63
N LEU A 634 2.49 3.70 15.88
CA LEU A 634 3.40 2.69 16.45
C LEU A 634 2.63 1.43 16.84
N ALA A 635 3.30 0.28 16.73
CA ALA A 635 2.86 -0.95 17.36
C ALA A 635 2.88 -0.80 18.90
N GLN A 636 1.74 -1.04 19.53
CA GLN A 636 1.57 -1.05 20.98
C GLN A 636 0.86 -2.35 21.39
N PRO A 637 1.24 -3.01 22.50
CA PRO A 637 0.55 -4.21 22.97
C PRO A 637 -0.98 -4.01 23.06
N MET A 638 -1.76 -4.99 22.60
CA MET A 638 -3.22 -4.85 22.57
C MET A 638 -3.81 -4.68 23.98
N SER A 639 -4.86 -3.86 24.08
CA SER A 639 -5.62 -3.67 25.32
C SER A 639 -7.09 -4.02 25.10
N VAL A 640 -7.42 -5.30 25.33
CA VAL A 640 -8.76 -5.86 25.15
C VAL A 640 -9.21 -6.59 26.42
N GLN A 641 -10.35 -6.15 26.97
CA GLN A 641 -11.04 -6.82 28.07
C GLN A 641 -11.84 -8.02 27.54
N GLY A 642 -11.90 -9.12 28.30
CA GLY A 642 -12.60 -10.35 27.91
C GLY A 642 -11.71 -11.43 27.24
N ASN A 643 -10.40 -11.20 27.14
CA ASN A 643 -9.43 -12.27 26.90
C ASN A 643 -9.04 -12.96 28.22
N PRO A 644 -8.77 -14.28 28.25
CA PRO A 644 -8.25 -14.95 29.44
C PRO A 644 -6.91 -14.36 29.89
N ALA A 645 -6.72 -14.22 31.19
CA ALA A 645 -5.47 -13.72 31.75
C ALA A 645 -4.30 -14.66 31.42
N ASN A 646 -3.19 -14.09 30.93
CA ASN A 646 -1.95 -14.80 30.60
C ASN A 646 -0.79 -14.28 31.49
N PRO A 647 -0.80 -14.54 32.81
CA PRO A 647 0.06 -13.83 33.78
C PRO A 647 1.56 -14.13 33.65
N GLY A 648 1.96 -15.17 32.93
CA GLY A 648 3.36 -15.46 32.61
C GLY A 648 3.84 -14.88 31.27
N GLY A 649 2.92 -14.39 30.43
CA GLY A 649 3.27 -13.87 29.11
C GLY A 649 3.38 -12.35 29.05
N PRO A 650 3.96 -11.81 27.96
CA PRO A 650 4.11 -10.37 27.78
C PRO A 650 2.76 -9.67 27.60
N ALA A 651 2.71 -8.36 27.85
CA ALA A 651 1.49 -7.56 27.72
C ALA A 651 0.85 -7.72 26.32
N GLY A 652 -0.49 -7.75 26.25
CA GLY A 652 -1.22 -7.94 24.99
C GLY A 652 -1.13 -9.35 24.39
N SER A 653 -0.81 -10.37 25.20
CA SER A 653 -0.73 -11.77 24.73
C SER A 653 -1.78 -12.71 25.33
N VAL A 654 -2.05 -13.79 24.60
CA VAL A 654 -2.79 -14.97 25.08
C VAL A 654 -1.87 -16.19 25.03
N ALA A 655 -2.18 -17.22 25.83
CA ALA A 655 -1.43 -18.47 25.80
C ALA A 655 -1.67 -19.25 24.50
N ILE A 656 -0.62 -19.93 24.02
CA ILE A 656 -0.71 -20.95 22.97
C ILE A 656 -1.06 -22.28 23.65
N ALA A 657 -2.12 -22.94 23.19
CA ALA A 657 -2.59 -24.21 23.73
C ALA A 657 -1.71 -25.39 23.25
N ARG A 658 -1.81 -26.54 23.93
CA ARG A 658 -0.98 -27.73 23.65
C ARG A 658 -1.21 -28.34 22.26
N ASP A 659 -2.35 -28.08 21.62
CA ASP A 659 -2.60 -28.46 20.22
C ASP A 659 -1.95 -27.51 19.20
N GLY A 660 -1.25 -26.47 19.67
CA GLY A 660 -0.65 -25.41 18.88
C GLY A 660 -1.58 -24.22 18.66
N SER A 661 -2.84 -24.27 19.08
CA SER A 661 -3.79 -23.20 18.76
C SER A 661 -3.65 -21.96 19.63
N SER A 662 -4.11 -20.82 19.13
CA SER A 662 -4.35 -19.61 19.93
C SER A 662 -5.64 -18.94 19.48
N ALA A 663 -6.34 -18.28 20.40
CA ALA A 663 -7.52 -17.48 20.07
C ALA A 663 -7.57 -16.22 20.95
N ALA A 664 -7.90 -15.08 20.36
CA ALA A 664 -8.01 -13.81 21.07
C ALA A 664 -9.10 -12.92 20.47
N PHE A 665 -9.85 -12.22 21.32
CA PHE A 665 -10.56 -11.02 20.91
C PHE A 665 -9.54 -9.89 20.69
N VAL A 666 -9.70 -9.14 19.60
CA VAL A 666 -8.76 -8.09 19.16
C VAL A 666 -9.53 -6.81 18.77
N PRO A 667 -8.90 -5.62 18.83
CA PRO A 667 -9.55 -4.38 18.39
C PRO A 667 -9.88 -4.42 16.89
N ALA A 668 -11.10 -4.05 16.52
CA ALA A 668 -11.53 -3.96 15.13
C ALA A 668 -11.35 -2.56 14.53
N SER A 669 -11.38 -2.46 13.19
CA SER A 669 -11.21 -1.22 12.42
C SER A 669 -9.92 -0.45 12.79
N GLN A 670 -8.87 -1.20 13.13
CA GLN A 670 -7.54 -0.74 13.49
C GLN A 670 -6.49 -1.70 12.92
N ALA A 671 -5.31 -1.18 12.59
CA ALA A 671 -4.19 -2.00 12.15
C ALA A 671 -3.71 -2.91 13.28
N LEU A 672 -3.65 -4.22 13.01
CA LEU A 672 -3.13 -5.24 13.92
C LEU A 672 -1.89 -5.91 13.32
N THR A 673 -1.02 -6.41 14.20
CA THR A 673 0.14 -7.25 13.87
C THR A 673 0.47 -8.10 15.10
N TRP A 674 1.34 -9.12 15.00
CA TRP A 674 1.53 -10.09 16.08
C TRP A 674 2.91 -10.76 16.09
N GLN A 675 3.23 -11.40 17.20
CA GLN A 675 4.36 -12.33 17.31
C GLN A 675 4.04 -13.54 18.19
N THR A 676 4.75 -14.64 17.97
CA THR A 676 4.88 -15.70 18.97
C THR A 676 6.12 -15.44 19.82
N THR A 677 5.99 -15.61 21.13
CA THR A 677 7.11 -15.56 22.09
C THR A 677 7.28 -16.91 22.77
N ASP A 678 8.48 -17.12 23.28
CA ASP A 678 8.83 -18.26 24.14
C ASP A 678 8.24 -18.10 25.57
N PRO A 679 8.51 -19.02 26.52
CA PRO A 679 8.00 -18.95 27.89
C PRO A 679 8.46 -17.72 28.70
N ASP A 680 9.57 -17.10 28.32
CA ASP A 680 10.17 -15.97 29.04
C ASP A 680 9.78 -14.62 28.41
N GLY A 681 9.08 -14.65 27.28
CA GLY A 681 8.55 -13.49 26.57
C GLY A 681 9.43 -12.97 25.43
N GLU A 682 10.57 -13.61 25.14
CA GLU A 682 11.41 -13.25 24.00
C GLU A 682 10.80 -13.78 22.69
N ALA A 683 10.90 -12.98 21.63
CA ALA A 683 10.06 -13.10 20.46
C ALA A 683 10.71 -13.88 19.31
N VAL A 684 10.04 -14.97 18.93
CA VAL A 684 10.53 -16.05 18.08
C VAL A 684 10.10 -15.84 16.62
N VAL A 685 8.83 -15.55 16.38
CA VAL A 685 8.26 -15.31 15.05
C VAL A 685 7.46 -14.02 15.08
N ARG A 686 7.71 -13.11 14.14
CA ARG A 686 6.96 -11.86 13.99
C ARG A 686 6.21 -11.84 12.68
N GLU A 687 4.95 -11.47 12.73
CA GLU A 687 4.25 -10.97 11.55
C GLU A 687 4.84 -9.60 11.19
N ARG A 688 5.16 -9.38 9.92
CA ARG A 688 5.86 -8.16 9.49
C ARG A 688 5.04 -7.30 8.55
N VAL A 689 3.71 -7.49 8.58
CA VAL A 689 2.71 -6.65 7.92
C VAL A 689 1.65 -6.20 8.94
N TRP A 690 0.90 -5.16 8.59
CA TRP A 690 -0.36 -4.82 9.24
C TRP A 690 -1.54 -5.58 8.62
N VAL A 691 -2.60 -5.85 9.40
CA VAL A 691 -3.89 -6.40 8.92
C VAL A 691 -5.03 -5.73 9.68
N THR A 692 -6.10 -5.32 9.01
CA THR A 692 -7.34 -4.86 9.66
C THR A 692 -8.33 -6.02 9.80
N MET A 693 -9.09 -6.06 10.90
CA MET A 693 -10.25 -6.93 11.07
C MET A 693 -11.49 -6.10 11.39
N GLN A 694 -12.68 -6.54 10.96
CA GLN A 694 -13.93 -5.79 11.13
C GLN A 694 -14.69 -6.14 12.40
N PRO A 695 -15.55 -5.24 12.91
CA PRO A 695 -16.40 -5.54 14.06
C PRO A 695 -17.26 -6.78 13.81
N GLY A 696 -17.08 -7.83 14.62
CA GLY A 696 -17.76 -9.13 14.45
C GLY A 696 -17.17 -10.06 13.38
N GLU A 697 -15.98 -9.78 12.87
CA GLU A 697 -15.20 -10.75 12.09
C GLU A 697 -14.68 -11.87 13.00
N ILE A 698 -14.65 -13.10 12.49
CA ILE A 698 -13.97 -14.24 13.11
C ILE A 698 -12.94 -14.73 12.09
N ARG A 699 -11.71 -14.21 12.18
CA ARG A 699 -10.61 -14.56 11.27
C ARG A 699 -9.96 -15.86 11.74
N THR A 700 -9.77 -16.79 10.82
CA THR A 700 -9.06 -18.05 11.08
C THR A 700 -7.82 -18.18 10.20
N CYS A 701 -6.67 -18.44 10.81
CA CYS A 701 -5.42 -18.79 10.15
C CYS A 701 -5.06 -20.26 10.44
N THR A 702 -4.56 -20.99 9.45
CA THR A 702 -4.16 -22.40 9.62
C THR A 702 -2.82 -22.54 10.37
N GLY A 703 -1.90 -21.60 10.16
CA GLY A 703 -0.62 -21.47 10.84
C GLY A 703 -0.18 -20.00 10.97
N CYS A 704 0.99 -19.76 11.54
CA CYS A 704 1.46 -18.40 11.89
C CYS A 704 1.94 -17.57 10.68
N HIS A 705 2.19 -18.21 9.54
CA HIS A 705 2.44 -17.60 8.24
C HIS A 705 1.78 -18.53 7.21
N GLY A 706 0.52 -18.22 6.89
CA GLY A 706 -0.47 -19.17 6.33
C GLY A 706 0.09 -20.07 5.22
N GLU A 707 -0.07 -21.38 5.39
CA GLU A 707 0.52 -22.37 4.49
C GLU A 707 -0.15 -22.31 3.10
N ASN A 708 0.66 -22.31 2.04
CA ASN A 708 0.20 -22.38 0.66
C ASN A 708 -0.25 -23.81 0.34
N THR A 709 0.53 -24.56 -0.46
CA THR A 709 0.21 -25.97 -0.74
C THR A 709 0.57 -26.90 0.43
N TYR A 710 1.69 -26.66 1.13
CA TYR A 710 2.18 -27.50 2.23
C TYR A 710 2.94 -26.72 3.30
N ASN A 711 2.87 -27.20 4.55
CA ASN A 711 3.68 -26.69 5.65
C ASN A 711 5.14 -27.18 5.58
N GLN A 712 5.99 -26.67 6.48
CA GLN A 712 7.41 -27.00 6.53
C GLN A 712 7.72 -28.49 6.72
N ALA A 713 6.82 -29.27 7.33
CA ALA A 713 6.95 -30.72 7.48
C ALA A 713 6.37 -31.53 6.29
N GLY A 714 5.88 -30.86 5.23
CA GLY A 714 5.26 -31.48 4.07
C GLY A 714 3.79 -31.90 4.28
N ALA A 715 3.16 -31.48 5.38
CA ALA A 715 1.74 -31.73 5.64
C ALA A 715 0.85 -30.64 5.02
N ALA A 716 -0.42 -30.96 4.79
CA ALA A 716 -1.41 -29.96 4.38
C ALA A 716 -1.77 -29.01 5.56
N ALA A 717 -2.29 -27.83 5.22
CA ALA A 717 -2.64 -26.78 6.18
C ALA A 717 -3.61 -27.25 7.28
N SER A 718 -3.41 -26.82 8.53
CA SER A 718 -4.05 -27.47 9.69
C SER A 718 -5.59 -27.46 9.70
N ARG A 719 -6.17 -28.49 10.35
CA ARG A 719 -7.61 -28.76 10.49
C ARG A 719 -8.02 -29.22 11.91
N ASN A 720 -7.16 -29.06 12.92
CA ASN A 720 -7.55 -29.30 14.32
C ASN A 720 -8.69 -28.37 14.75
N LYS A 721 -9.52 -28.85 15.68
CA LYS A 721 -10.50 -28.03 16.41
C LYS A 721 -9.74 -27.23 17.47
N PRO A 722 -9.66 -25.89 17.40
CA PRO A 722 -8.73 -25.12 18.24
C PRO A 722 -9.12 -25.17 19.73
N GLU A 723 -8.29 -25.80 20.57
CA GLU A 723 -8.52 -25.85 22.02
C GLU A 723 -8.46 -24.46 22.68
N ALA A 724 -7.65 -23.54 22.14
CA ALA A 724 -7.60 -22.15 22.60
C ALA A 724 -8.93 -21.40 22.32
N LEU A 725 -9.58 -21.65 21.18
CA LEU A 725 -10.92 -21.11 20.91
C LEU A 725 -11.93 -21.68 21.91
N ARG A 726 -11.86 -22.98 22.19
CA ARG A 726 -12.73 -23.62 23.19
C ARG A 726 -12.53 -23.01 24.58
N ALA A 727 -11.29 -22.72 24.98
CA ALA A 727 -10.98 -22.04 26.24
C ALA A 727 -11.52 -20.60 26.27
N LEU A 728 -11.29 -19.81 25.21
CA LEU A 728 -11.78 -18.43 25.08
C LEU A 728 -13.31 -18.37 25.18
N LEU A 729 -14.03 -19.25 24.48
CA LEU A 729 -15.49 -19.31 24.53
C LEU A 729 -16.03 -19.73 25.90
N ARG A 730 -15.30 -20.55 26.66
CA ARG A 730 -15.65 -20.90 28.04
C ARG A 730 -15.50 -19.72 28.98
N HIS A 731 -14.41 -18.96 28.87
CA HIS A 731 -14.18 -17.72 29.61
C HIS A 731 -15.27 -16.67 29.30
N TRP A 732 -15.53 -16.41 28.01
CA TRP A 732 -16.56 -15.47 27.55
C TRP A 732 -18.00 -15.79 28.06
N LYS A 733 -18.32 -17.08 28.29
CA LYS A 733 -19.61 -17.51 28.89
C LYS A 733 -19.67 -17.32 30.41
N GLN A 734 -18.52 -17.21 31.08
CA GLN A 734 -18.41 -17.01 32.53
C GLN A 734 -18.52 -15.53 32.88
N ASP A 735 -17.85 -14.66 32.11
CA ASP A 735 -17.97 -13.20 32.24
C ASP A 735 -19.44 -12.75 32.08
N ASP A 736 -19.99 -12.04 33.06
CA ASP A 736 -21.35 -11.48 33.00
C ASP A 736 -21.50 -10.40 31.91
N ALA A 737 -20.37 -9.90 31.37
CA ALA A 737 -20.34 -9.05 30.19
C ALA A 737 -20.64 -9.78 28.86
N GLY A 738 -20.61 -11.13 28.83
CA GLY A 738 -20.75 -11.93 27.60
C GLY A 738 -21.80 -13.06 27.65
N GLY A 739 -21.88 -13.80 28.76
CA GLY A 739 -22.60 -15.09 28.80
C GLY A 739 -24.06 -15.07 29.26
N GLY A 740 -24.65 -13.92 29.60
CA GLY A 740 -25.89 -13.85 30.41
C GLY A 740 -27.14 -14.58 29.88
N SER A 741 -27.23 -14.83 28.57
CA SER A 741 -28.34 -15.57 27.92
C SER A 741 -27.92 -16.94 27.35
N VAL A 742 -26.68 -17.38 27.55
CA VAL A 742 -26.13 -18.63 26.99
C VAL A 742 -26.15 -19.72 28.07
N PRO A 743 -26.64 -20.95 27.79
CA PRO A 743 -26.64 -22.05 28.76
C PRO A 743 -25.24 -22.38 29.32
N ARG A 744 -24.97 -21.93 30.55
CA ARG A 744 -23.73 -22.24 31.29
C ARG A 744 -23.70 -23.74 31.63
N ARG A 745 -22.88 -24.54 30.92
CA ARG A 745 -22.54 -25.90 31.37
C ARG A 745 -21.88 -25.80 32.75
N ARG A 746 -22.55 -26.29 33.80
CA ARG A 746 -21.88 -26.59 35.07
C ARG A 746 -20.98 -27.80 34.83
N ASN A 747 -19.67 -27.67 35.05
CA ASN A 747 -18.78 -28.84 35.05
C ASN A 747 -19.19 -29.75 36.22
N GLY A 748 -19.42 -31.04 35.95
CA GLY A 748 -19.85 -32.04 36.92
C GLY A 748 -18.77 -32.49 37.91
N SER A 749 -17.71 -31.70 38.10
CA SER A 749 -16.70 -31.91 39.13
C SER A 749 -17.19 -31.33 40.46
N SER A 750 -17.70 -32.19 41.34
CA SER A 750 -17.99 -31.83 42.73
C SER A 750 -16.75 -31.18 43.38
N PRO A 751 -16.91 -30.18 44.26
CA PRO A 751 -15.80 -29.70 45.08
C PRO A 751 -15.24 -30.86 45.91
N LEU A 752 -13.91 -30.98 45.98
CA LEU A 752 -13.28 -31.79 47.01
C LEU A 752 -13.44 -31.07 48.34
N SER A 753 -14.40 -31.51 49.16
CA SER A 753 -14.51 -31.09 50.56
C SER A 753 -13.20 -31.44 51.29
N PRO A 754 -12.67 -30.55 52.15
CA PRO A 754 -11.58 -30.92 53.04
C PRO A 754 -12.00 -32.09 53.93
N GLY A 755 -11.18 -33.13 53.99
CA GLY A 755 -11.42 -34.26 54.89
C GLY A 755 -11.22 -33.87 56.35
N THR A 756 -12.07 -34.41 57.22
CA THR A 756 -11.91 -34.45 58.69
C THR A 756 -11.17 -35.72 59.09
#